data_AF-A0A924U1N6-F1
#
_entry.id   AF-A0A924U1N6-F1
#
_cell.length_a   1.000
_cell.length_b   1.000
_cell.length_c   1.000
_cell.angle_alpha   90.00
_cell.angle_beta   90.00
_cell.angle_gamma   90.00
#
_symmetry.space_group_name_H-M   'P 1'
#
loop_
_entity.id
_entity.type
_entity.pdbx_description
1 polymer ?
#
loop_
_entity_poly.entity_id
_entity_poly.type
_entity_poly.pdbx_seq_one_letter_code
_entity_poly.pdbx_strand_id
1 'polypeptide(L)'
;LSLGLMLGLTGVALAAVWERLAYTGLLNFSTDYRTTALFWEMQVGGAALDGFLALTVPFAVLMLWTARERWRWTAAAGLSMLAAYVCLTTFSRGVYFAVPIGVGATVWLLGSQGARRSVSLPGNRDRPDRGPLWTGVVLIFGFAAAAATMFPTSGYRGLLALLGAVLLLLPLAGVLTACTVREWLLGLGCGAMLSGAAAFSAFALPKGAYLTYAVTVLSTFAILAWRRKYGSAAAAPLALAGFVTALTSVGLVTLHWGYEPALRSALPVIVALLAVALAASRIRLLAWPQGLRWQGSAFGTMVLVGISIGVFSGGAYMGDRFSTSSADLRLRTDHWQQSLALLLTPEDLLLGKGLGRFPANFALATRDGERPGDYRWLAEGDNGYLALSGGTHVMGWGELLRVSQRVDVPQGAATVRVDVRAAQPVTLHVEVCEKHLLYNGGCVIGKLAVQSLPGQWQTLHVALSGGPLTRGLWYAPRLLAFSIGIESGGRRVEVDNLALIDAGGSNLLSNGDFSDGMAHWFFTSDRNHLPWHAKNLALHVLFEQGLIGLALFGALVIWSLWRVTAGHGRDHPLAPGIAGALIGFMVVGAFDSLLNVPRLAFLFYFLTLVGLTVRSRLGHSRPARPEAPVYPTTRSMLGAATLLLATGLGGLAMAGAAHAAAPAPTETQQTLRVGPLRALKTIAAASRLVRDGTAIEVDAGTYIGDTAVWTHNDLSLRAIGGRVRLIANGAAAEGKGIWVVRARHMSVEGFDFEGAAVPSRNGAGIRLETGSLRVRDCSFMHNEMGLLTNNDPDTELDIENSEFAYNQRPDGHNHNLYAGTIKRLSVTGSYFHHAHIGHLLKSRAAFNH
;
A
#
# COMPACT_ATOMS: atom_id res chain seq x y z
N LEU A 1 -11.81 -18.53 15.10
CA LEU A 1 -10.94 -18.18 13.96
C LEU A 1 -11.70 -18.02 12.65
N SER A 2 -12.17 -19.11 12.01
CA SER A 2 -12.76 -19.04 10.65
C SER A 2 -13.90 -18.02 10.51
N LEU A 3 -14.80 -17.95 11.49
CA LEU A 3 -15.87 -16.94 11.49
C LEU A 3 -15.33 -15.51 11.45
N GLY A 4 -14.31 -15.19 12.25
CA GLY A 4 -13.69 -13.86 12.26
C GLY A 4 -13.02 -13.53 10.92
N LEU A 5 -12.33 -14.49 10.30
CA LEU A 5 -11.75 -14.32 8.97
C LEU A 5 -12.83 -14.10 7.90
N MET A 6 -13.98 -14.78 8.00
CA MET A 6 -15.09 -14.60 7.06
C MET A 6 -15.82 -13.28 7.24
N LEU A 7 -15.99 -12.81 8.48
CA LEU A 7 -16.52 -11.47 8.73
C LEU A 7 -15.59 -10.41 8.17
N GLY A 8 -14.28 -10.55 8.38
CA GLY A 8 -13.27 -9.68 7.77
C GLY A 8 -13.31 -9.69 6.25
N LEU A 9 -13.33 -10.88 5.62
CA LEU A 9 -13.43 -11.03 4.17
C LEU A 9 -14.73 -10.43 3.63
N THR A 10 -15.85 -10.61 4.33
CA THR A 10 -17.14 -10.02 3.95
C THR A 10 -17.08 -8.50 4.00
N GLY A 11 -16.54 -7.92 5.09
CA GLY A 11 -16.38 -6.47 5.22
C GLY A 11 -15.51 -5.88 4.12
N VAL A 12 -14.34 -6.47 3.87
CA VAL A 12 -13.43 -6.05 2.78
C VAL A 12 -14.11 -6.18 1.41
N ALA A 13 -14.85 -7.26 1.19
CA ALA A 13 -15.44 -7.49 -0.11
C ALA A 13 -16.67 -6.62 -0.39
N LEU A 14 -17.44 -6.28 0.64
CA LEU A 14 -18.49 -5.26 0.55
C LEU A 14 -17.90 -3.87 0.30
N ALA A 15 -16.79 -3.52 0.96
CA ALA A 15 -16.11 -2.26 0.71
C ALA A 15 -15.56 -2.17 -0.72
N ALA A 16 -14.98 -3.25 -1.24
CA ALA A 16 -14.54 -3.32 -2.64
C ALA A 16 -15.72 -3.15 -3.63
N VAL A 17 -16.87 -3.76 -3.34
CA VAL A 17 -18.09 -3.57 -4.15
C VAL A 17 -18.59 -2.12 -4.10
N TRP A 18 -18.60 -1.51 -2.92
CA TRP A 18 -18.93 -0.09 -2.75
C TRP A 18 -17.99 0.81 -3.56
N GLU A 19 -16.68 0.63 -3.43
CA GLU A 19 -15.67 1.41 -4.16
C GLU A 19 -15.88 1.29 -5.67
N ARG A 20 -16.09 0.06 -6.16
CA ARG A 20 -16.36 -0.19 -7.58
C ARG A 20 -17.66 0.44 -8.04
N LEU A 21 -18.72 0.38 -7.24
CA LEU A 21 -19.99 1.06 -7.55
C LEU A 21 -19.83 2.58 -7.63
N ALA A 22 -19.08 3.17 -6.70
CA ALA A 22 -18.90 4.62 -6.61
C ALA A 22 -18.05 5.18 -7.76
N TYR A 23 -16.96 4.50 -8.13
CA TYR A 23 -15.93 5.08 -9.02
C TYR A 23 -15.95 4.56 -10.45
N THR A 24 -16.27 3.29 -10.71
CA THR A 24 -16.11 2.69 -12.05
C THR A 24 -17.36 2.03 -12.62
N GLY A 25 -18.26 1.57 -11.75
CA GLY A 25 -19.29 0.58 -12.05
C GLY A 25 -18.79 -0.86 -11.86
N LEU A 26 -19.69 -1.78 -11.50
CA LEU A 26 -19.35 -3.16 -11.15
C LEU A 26 -18.77 -3.97 -12.31
N LEU A 27 -19.24 -3.71 -13.53
CA LEU A 27 -18.90 -4.46 -14.74
C LEU A 27 -17.87 -3.76 -15.64
N ASN A 28 -17.31 -2.64 -15.19
CA ASN A 28 -16.30 -1.91 -15.95
C ASN A 28 -14.91 -2.49 -15.68
N PHE A 29 -14.43 -3.36 -16.57
CA PHE A 29 -13.09 -3.96 -16.49
C PHE A 29 -12.10 -3.39 -17.51
N SER A 30 -12.46 -2.30 -18.18
CA SER A 30 -11.65 -1.66 -19.22
C SER A 30 -10.79 -0.50 -18.72
N THR A 31 -11.09 0.07 -17.56
CA THR A 31 -10.31 1.15 -16.96
C THR A 31 -9.16 0.63 -16.11
N ASP A 32 -8.13 1.46 -15.90
CA ASP A 32 -6.94 1.14 -15.10
C ASP A 32 -7.14 1.25 -13.57
N TYR A 33 -8.39 1.43 -13.13
CA TYR A 33 -8.75 1.60 -11.73
C TYR A 33 -8.64 0.27 -10.98
N ARG A 34 -7.67 0.19 -10.07
CA ARG A 34 -7.47 -1.00 -9.22
C ARG A 34 -8.12 -0.79 -7.87
N THR A 35 -8.91 -1.79 -7.46
CA THR A 35 -9.63 -1.74 -6.18
C THR A 35 -8.66 -1.75 -5.01
N THR A 36 -8.90 -0.90 -4.01
CA THR A 36 -8.08 -0.78 -2.79
C THR A 36 -8.84 -1.17 -1.53
N ALA A 37 -10.17 -1.31 -1.61
CA ALA A 37 -11.10 -1.44 -0.50
C ALA A 37 -10.82 -0.39 0.58
N LEU A 38 -10.70 -0.77 1.85
CA LEU A 38 -10.37 0.15 2.95
C LEU A 38 -8.91 -0.01 3.42
N PHE A 39 -8.01 -0.41 2.51
CA PHE A 39 -6.58 -0.52 2.79
C PHE A 39 -5.86 0.80 2.56
N TRP A 40 -5.94 1.68 3.55
CA TRP A 40 -5.29 2.99 3.55
C TRP A 40 -3.77 2.94 3.32
N GLU A 41 -3.09 1.86 3.71
CA GLU A 41 -1.66 1.67 3.46
C GLU A 41 -1.34 1.61 1.95
N MET A 42 -2.35 1.45 1.11
CA MET A 42 -2.19 1.55 -0.35
C MET A 42 -2.05 2.99 -0.86
N GLN A 43 -1.97 4.01 0.00
CA GLN A 43 -1.78 5.43 -0.38
C GLN A 43 -0.50 5.70 -1.19
N VAL A 44 0.45 4.77 -1.16
CA VAL A 44 1.71 4.80 -1.93
C VAL A 44 1.82 3.60 -2.89
N GLY A 45 0.69 2.97 -3.22
CA GLY A 45 0.63 1.70 -3.92
C GLY A 45 0.86 0.50 -2.99
N GLY A 46 1.29 -0.63 -3.54
CA GLY A 46 1.46 -1.88 -2.77
C GLY A 46 0.41 -2.94 -3.06
N ALA A 47 0.41 -3.99 -2.24
CA ALA A 47 -0.40 -5.20 -2.43
C ALA A 47 -1.12 -5.62 -1.12
N ALA A 48 -1.58 -4.64 -0.32
CA ALA A 48 -2.23 -4.90 0.97
C ALA A 48 -3.52 -5.73 0.82
N LEU A 49 -4.41 -5.32 -0.10
CA LEU A 49 -5.63 -6.07 -0.42
C LEU A 49 -5.30 -7.47 -0.95
N ASP A 50 -4.31 -7.58 -1.84
CA ASP A 50 -3.84 -8.83 -2.43
C ASP A 50 -3.42 -9.84 -1.35
N GLY A 51 -2.58 -9.41 -0.41
CA GLY A 51 -2.12 -10.24 0.71
C GLY A 51 -3.27 -10.64 1.64
N PHE A 52 -4.20 -9.72 1.90
CA PHE A 52 -5.38 -10.03 2.72
C PHE A 52 -6.28 -11.09 2.07
N LEU A 53 -6.53 -10.97 0.76
CA LEU A 53 -7.30 -11.97 0.00
C LEU A 53 -6.60 -13.33 0.01
N ALA A 54 -5.28 -13.35 -0.20
CA ALA A 54 -4.49 -14.58 -0.13
C ALA A 54 -4.59 -15.28 1.24
N LEU A 55 -4.63 -14.52 2.34
CA LEU A 55 -4.76 -15.07 3.69
C LEU A 55 -6.17 -15.55 4.06
N THR A 56 -7.22 -15.04 3.40
CA THR A 56 -8.62 -15.23 3.83
C THR A 56 -9.46 -16.09 2.89
N VAL A 57 -9.27 -16.02 1.58
CA VAL A 57 -10.04 -16.81 0.59
C VAL A 57 -9.94 -18.33 0.82
N PRO A 58 -8.78 -18.91 1.18
CA PRO A 58 -8.68 -20.32 1.59
C PRO A 58 -9.69 -20.73 2.67
N PHE A 59 -10.00 -19.84 3.62
CA PHE A 59 -10.99 -20.11 4.67
C PHE A 59 -12.44 -20.04 4.16
N ALA A 60 -12.73 -19.25 3.14
CA ALA A 60 -14.05 -19.24 2.49
C ALA A 60 -14.31 -20.58 1.79
N VAL A 61 -13.31 -21.10 1.08
CA VAL A 61 -13.37 -22.43 0.46
C VAL A 61 -13.47 -23.53 1.52
N LEU A 62 -12.72 -23.43 2.62
CA LEU A 62 -12.85 -24.34 3.75
C LEU A 62 -14.27 -24.38 4.32
N MET A 63 -14.90 -23.22 4.52
CA MET A 63 -16.29 -23.15 5.01
C MET A 63 -17.29 -23.68 3.99
N LEU A 64 -17.10 -23.37 2.70
CA LEU A 64 -17.91 -23.92 1.62
C LEU A 64 -17.86 -25.46 1.60
N TRP A 65 -16.66 -26.02 1.77
CA TRP A 65 -16.42 -27.46 1.76
C TRP A 65 -16.98 -28.19 2.99
N THR A 66 -16.96 -27.53 4.16
CA THR A 66 -17.33 -28.13 5.45
C THR A 66 -18.77 -27.84 5.87
N ALA A 67 -19.46 -26.91 5.21
CA ALA A 67 -20.83 -26.58 5.50
C ALA A 67 -21.73 -27.82 5.44
N ARG A 68 -22.58 -28.01 6.45
CA ARG A 68 -23.61 -29.09 6.46
C ARG A 68 -25.00 -28.55 6.16
N GLU A 69 -25.32 -27.39 6.74
CA GLU A 69 -26.59 -26.71 6.56
C GLU A 69 -26.64 -25.96 5.22
N ARG A 70 -27.83 -25.91 4.60
CA ARG A 70 -28.05 -25.27 3.30
C ARG A 70 -27.71 -23.78 3.34
N TRP A 71 -28.17 -23.06 4.37
CA TRP A 71 -27.93 -21.62 4.50
C TRP A 71 -26.43 -21.28 4.70
N ARG A 72 -25.70 -22.11 5.47
CA ARG A 72 -24.25 -21.96 5.67
C ARG A 72 -23.50 -22.14 4.36
N TRP A 73 -23.91 -23.12 3.57
CA TRP A 73 -23.33 -23.37 2.25
C TRP A 73 -23.64 -22.23 1.28
N THR A 74 -24.88 -21.72 1.24
CA THR A 74 -25.23 -20.60 0.36
C THR A 74 -24.49 -19.33 0.74
N ALA A 75 -24.35 -19.04 2.04
CA ALA A 75 -23.58 -17.91 2.53
C ALA A 75 -22.08 -18.03 2.15
N ALA A 76 -21.48 -19.20 2.35
CA ALA A 76 -20.09 -19.45 1.97
C ALA A 76 -19.87 -19.40 0.44
N ALA A 77 -20.83 -19.86 -0.35
CA ALA A 77 -20.79 -19.80 -1.80
C ALA A 77 -20.87 -18.35 -2.29
N GLY A 78 -21.81 -17.58 -1.74
CA GLY A 78 -21.94 -16.15 -2.03
C GLY A 78 -20.69 -15.37 -1.66
N LEU A 79 -20.11 -15.62 -0.48
CA LEU A 79 -18.86 -15.00 -0.06
C LEU A 79 -17.68 -15.40 -0.96
N SER A 80 -17.61 -16.66 -1.40
CA SER A 80 -16.56 -17.11 -2.32
C SER A 80 -16.68 -16.43 -3.68
N MET A 81 -17.90 -16.23 -4.18
CA MET A 81 -18.15 -15.49 -5.42
C MET A 81 -17.77 -14.02 -5.28
N LEU A 82 -18.17 -13.39 -4.17
CA LEU A 82 -17.84 -12.00 -3.88
C LEU A 82 -16.32 -11.81 -3.77
N ALA A 83 -15.63 -12.70 -3.04
CA ALA A 83 -14.18 -12.65 -2.91
C ALA A 83 -13.46 -12.85 -4.25
N ALA A 84 -13.95 -13.76 -5.10
CA ALA A 84 -13.41 -13.94 -6.45
C ALA A 84 -13.62 -12.71 -7.34
N TYR A 85 -14.77 -12.03 -7.23
CA TYR A 85 -14.98 -10.73 -7.89
C TYR A 85 -13.93 -9.72 -7.44
N VAL A 86 -13.69 -9.58 -6.12
CA VAL A 86 -12.67 -8.65 -5.60
C VAL A 86 -11.28 -9.03 -6.09
N CYS A 87 -10.92 -10.32 -6.08
CA CYS A 87 -9.66 -10.78 -6.65
C CYS A 87 -9.49 -10.27 -8.08
N LEU A 88 -10.52 -10.40 -8.93
CA LEU A 88 -10.50 -9.94 -10.32
C LEU A 88 -10.42 -8.41 -10.45
N THR A 89 -11.04 -7.63 -9.57
CA THR A 89 -10.98 -6.17 -9.64
C THR A 89 -9.72 -5.55 -9.03
N THR A 90 -8.82 -6.37 -8.46
CA THR A 90 -7.46 -5.93 -8.12
C THR A 90 -6.58 -5.71 -9.35
N PHE A 91 -6.93 -6.36 -10.48
CA PHE A 91 -6.10 -6.48 -11.68
C PHE A 91 -4.63 -6.89 -11.38
N SER A 92 -4.43 -7.65 -10.29
CA SER A 92 -3.11 -8.06 -9.84
C SER A 92 -2.76 -9.44 -10.38
N ARG A 93 -1.72 -9.52 -11.23
CA ARG A 93 -1.19 -10.82 -11.70
C ARG A 93 -0.79 -11.70 -10.50
N GLY A 94 -0.24 -11.09 -9.45
CA GLY A 94 0.12 -11.77 -8.20
C GLY A 94 -1.08 -12.47 -7.55
N VAL A 95 -2.22 -11.79 -7.42
CA VAL A 95 -3.46 -12.39 -6.88
C VAL A 95 -3.98 -13.52 -7.75
N TYR A 96 -3.91 -13.34 -9.07
CA TYR A 96 -4.41 -14.33 -10.04
C TYR A 96 -3.62 -15.64 -10.00
N PHE A 97 -2.37 -15.62 -9.52
CA PHE A 97 -1.61 -16.83 -9.22
C PHE A 97 -1.79 -17.28 -7.76
N ALA A 98 -1.63 -16.37 -6.81
CA ALA A 98 -1.59 -16.67 -5.38
C ALA A 98 -2.87 -17.31 -4.85
N VAL A 99 -4.03 -16.74 -5.18
CA VAL A 99 -5.31 -17.22 -4.66
C VAL A 99 -5.65 -18.61 -5.21
N PRO A 100 -5.57 -18.89 -6.53
CA PRO A 100 -5.76 -20.25 -7.04
C PRO A 100 -4.79 -21.28 -6.47
N ILE A 101 -3.51 -20.93 -6.29
CA ILE A 101 -2.52 -21.84 -5.67
C ILE A 101 -2.91 -22.14 -4.22
N GLY A 102 -3.23 -21.12 -3.42
CA GLY A 102 -3.65 -21.29 -2.02
C GLY A 102 -4.96 -22.08 -1.89
N VAL A 103 -5.94 -21.83 -2.75
CA VAL A 103 -7.19 -22.60 -2.82
C VAL A 103 -6.92 -24.03 -3.25
N GLY A 104 -6.06 -24.26 -4.24
CA GLY A 104 -5.65 -25.59 -4.69
C GLY A 104 -5.02 -26.42 -3.56
N ALA A 105 -4.09 -25.82 -2.80
CA ALA A 105 -3.51 -26.43 -1.62
C ALA A 105 -4.56 -26.76 -0.56
N THR A 106 -5.51 -25.85 -0.32
CA THR A 106 -6.62 -26.06 0.62
C THR A 106 -7.49 -27.25 0.22
N VAL A 107 -7.92 -27.31 -1.04
CA VAL A 107 -8.76 -28.38 -1.57
C VAL A 107 -8.03 -29.72 -1.56
N TRP A 108 -6.76 -29.74 -1.95
CA TRP A 108 -5.92 -30.94 -1.91
C TRP A 108 -5.80 -31.49 -0.49
N LEU A 109 -5.49 -30.63 0.48
CA LEU A 109 -5.37 -31.02 1.89
C LEU A 109 -6.72 -31.48 2.47
N LEU A 110 -7.84 -30.84 2.11
CA LEU A 110 -9.18 -31.27 2.49
C LEU A 110 -9.53 -32.67 1.95
N GLY A 111 -9.16 -32.95 0.69
CA GLY A 111 -9.29 -34.27 0.10
C GLY A 111 -8.46 -35.31 0.86
N SER A 112 -7.20 -34.98 1.15
CA SER A 112 -6.28 -35.86 1.88
C SER A 112 -6.75 -36.19 3.31
N GLN A 113 -7.26 -35.19 4.05
CA GLN A 113 -7.83 -35.39 5.38
C GLN A 113 -9.08 -36.28 5.34
N GLY A 114 -9.94 -36.07 4.35
CA GLY A 114 -11.14 -36.89 4.14
C GLY A 114 -10.80 -38.36 3.89
N ALA A 115 -9.82 -38.62 3.02
CA ALA A 115 -9.34 -39.98 2.74
C ALA A 115 -8.79 -40.67 4.00
N ARG A 116 -7.92 -39.99 4.77
CA ARG A 116 -7.36 -40.52 6.02
C ARG A 116 -8.43 -40.85 7.07
N ARG A 117 -9.42 -39.98 7.25
CA ARG A 117 -10.54 -40.20 8.21
C ARG A 117 -11.45 -41.36 7.79
N SER A 118 -11.64 -41.59 6.49
CA SER A 118 -12.44 -42.72 6.03
C SER A 118 -11.78 -44.08 6.21
N VAL A 119 -10.45 -44.13 6.26
CA VAL A 119 -9.70 -45.36 6.56
C VAL A 119 -9.78 -45.72 8.05
N SER A 120 -9.96 -44.72 8.93
CA SER A 120 -9.91 -44.88 10.39
C SER A 120 -11.27 -45.14 11.06
N LEU A 121 -12.40 -44.97 10.37
CA LEU A 121 -13.74 -45.26 10.87
C LEU A 121 -14.57 -46.01 9.81
N PRO A 122 -14.70 -47.35 9.89
CA PRO A 122 -15.63 -48.10 9.05
C PRO A 122 -17.06 -47.71 9.42
N GLY A 123 -17.84 -47.17 8.48
CA GLY A 123 -19.30 -47.02 8.62
C GLY A 123 -19.89 -45.61 8.53
N ASN A 124 -19.10 -44.54 8.39
CA ASN A 124 -19.70 -43.20 8.27
C ASN A 124 -20.21 -42.94 6.84
N ARG A 125 -21.51 -43.13 6.62
CA ARG A 125 -22.24 -42.94 5.36
C ARG A 125 -22.58 -41.47 5.04
N ASP A 126 -22.21 -40.50 5.87
CA ASP A 126 -22.44 -39.07 5.61
C ASP A 126 -21.36 -38.44 4.69
N ARG A 127 -21.08 -39.07 3.53
CA ARG A 127 -20.33 -38.38 2.48
C ARG A 127 -21.27 -37.42 1.76
N PRO A 128 -20.99 -36.10 1.72
CA PRO A 128 -21.75 -35.20 0.86
C PRO A 128 -21.69 -35.76 -0.57
N ASP A 129 -22.84 -35.81 -1.23
CA ASP A 129 -23.01 -36.28 -2.62
C ASP A 129 -22.06 -35.48 -3.55
N ARG A 130 -20.91 -36.09 -3.84
CA ARG A 130 -19.83 -35.53 -4.64
C ARG A 130 -19.73 -36.41 -5.87
N GLY A 131 -20.14 -35.87 -7.00
CA GLY A 131 -19.95 -36.54 -8.28
C GLY A 131 -18.48 -36.74 -8.62
N PRO A 132 -18.19 -37.56 -9.63
CA PRO A 132 -16.82 -37.79 -10.06
C PRO A 132 -16.19 -36.50 -10.56
N LEU A 133 -14.95 -36.26 -10.10
CA LEU A 133 -14.19 -35.04 -10.38
C LEU A 133 -14.07 -34.75 -11.88
N TRP A 134 -13.91 -35.79 -12.71
CA TRP A 134 -13.79 -35.65 -14.16
C TRP A 134 -15.04 -35.02 -14.80
N THR A 135 -16.25 -35.34 -14.33
CA THR A 135 -17.49 -34.76 -14.89
C THR A 135 -17.57 -33.27 -14.59
N GLY A 136 -17.17 -32.87 -13.37
CA GLY A 136 -17.07 -31.45 -13.02
C GLY A 136 -16.07 -30.70 -13.91
N VAL A 137 -14.90 -31.30 -14.15
CA VAL A 137 -13.86 -30.75 -15.04
C VAL A 137 -14.40 -30.56 -16.46
N VAL A 138 -14.99 -31.59 -17.06
CA VAL A 138 -15.55 -31.53 -18.42
C VAL A 138 -16.64 -30.45 -18.52
N LEU A 139 -17.52 -30.35 -17.52
CA LEU A 139 -18.56 -29.31 -17.49
C LEU A 139 -17.97 -27.90 -17.46
N ILE A 140 -16.96 -27.67 -16.61
CA ILE A 140 -16.31 -26.37 -16.47
C ILE A 140 -15.55 -25.99 -17.76
N PHE A 141 -14.77 -26.93 -18.33
CA PHE A 141 -14.04 -26.68 -19.59
C PHE A 141 -14.98 -26.51 -20.79
N GLY A 142 -16.05 -27.29 -20.86
CA GLY A 142 -17.07 -27.15 -21.89
C GLY A 142 -17.77 -25.79 -21.82
N PHE A 143 -18.11 -25.33 -20.61
CA PHE A 143 -18.61 -23.97 -20.41
C PHE A 143 -17.56 -22.91 -20.79
N ALA A 144 -16.30 -23.09 -20.38
CA ALA A 144 -15.24 -22.15 -20.71
C ALA A 144 -15.07 -21.98 -22.23
N ALA A 145 -15.09 -23.10 -22.98
CA ALA A 145 -15.04 -23.08 -24.44
C ALA A 145 -16.25 -22.35 -25.04
N ALA A 146 -17.47 -22.68 -24.59
CA ALA A 146 -18.69 -22.01 -25.02
C ALA A 146 -18.67 -20.49 -24.76
N ALA A 147 -18.24 -20.09 -23.56
CA ALA A 147 -18.11 -18.69 -23.18
C ALA A 147 -17.01 -17.98 -23.99
N ALA A 148 -15.85 -18.61 -24.21
CA ALA A 148 -14.77 -18.04 -25.01
C ALA A 148 -15.14 -17.87 -26.49
N THR A 149 -16.00 -18.74 -27.04
CA THR A 149 -16.53 -18.60 -28.40
C THR A 149 -17.56 -17.47 -28.50
N MET A 150 -18.48 -17.37 -27.54
CA MET A 150 -19.57 -16.39 -27.61
C MET A 150 -19.16 -14.99 -27.14
N PHE A 151 -18.35 -14.87 -26.09
CA PHE A 151 -18.09 -13.61 -25.42
C PHE A 151 -17.49 -12.52 -26.32
N PRO A 152 -16.51 -12.80 -27.21
CA PRO A 152 -15.90 -11.77 -28.06
C PRO A 152 -16.89 -11.02 -28.96
N THR A 153 -17.96 -11.70 -29.42
CA THR A 153 -18.95 -11.12 -30.35
C THR A 153 -20.24 -10.70 -29.65
N SER A 154 -20.59 -11.29 -28.51
CA SER A 154 -21.86 -11.06 -27.82
C SER A 154 -21.74 -10.37 -26.44
N GLY A 155 -20.52 -10.19 -25.94
CA GLY A 155 -20.20 -9.53 -24.67
C GLY A 155 -20.90 -10.13 -23.44
N TYR A 156 -21.08 -9.30 -22.42
CA TYR A 156 -21.74 -9.71 -21.16
C TYR A 156 -23.19 -10.19 -21.34
N ARG A 157 -23.90 -9.71 -22.38
CA ARG A 157 -25.28 -10.09 -22.64
C ARG A 157 -25.38 -11.54 -23.12
N GLY A 158 -24.53 -11.93 -24.07
CA GLY A 158 -24.48 -13.32 -24.52
C GLY A 158 -23.94 -14.27 -23.45
N LEU A 159 -22.97 -13.82 -22.62
CA LEU A 159 -22.50 -14.60 -21.48
C LEU A 159 -23.60 -14.84 -20.44
N LEU A 160 -24.38 -13.80 -20.10
CA LEU A 160 -25.52 -13.94 -19.20
C LEU A 160 -26.56 -14.90 -19.79
N ALA A 161 -26.81 -14.80 -21.10
CA ALA A 161 -27.70 -15.70 -21.82
C ALA A 161 -27.26 -17.17 -21.71
N LEU A 162 -25.97 -17.43 -21.96
CA LEU A 162 -25.33 -18.74 -21.83
C LEU A 162 -25.42 -19.28 -20.39
N LEU A 163 -25.15 -18.46 -19.38
CA LEU A 163 -25.26 -18.85 -17.98
C LEU A 163 -26.68 -19.29 -17.62
N GLY A 164 -27.71 -18.57 -18.05
CA GLY A 164 -29.08 -19.03 -17.79
C GLY A 164 -29.43 -20.33 -18.51
N ALA A 165 -28.91 -20.58 -19.71
CA ALA A 165 -29.09 -21.86 -20.39
C ALA A 165 -28.43 -23.02 -19.59
N VAL A 166 -27.22 -22.82 -19.09
CA VAL A 166 -26.53 -23.84 -18.28
C VAL A 166 -27.20 -24.04 -16.92
N LEU A 167 -27.74 -22.97 -16.31
CA LEU A 167 -28.51 -23.05 -15.08
C LEU A 167 -29.74 -23.95 -15.23
N LEU A 168 -30.39 -23.94 -16.40
CA LEU A 168 -31.52 -24.84 -16.72
C LEU A 168 -31.03 -26.25 -17.03
N LEU A 169 -29.94 -26.39 -17.79
CA LEU A 169 -29.40 -27.68 -18.23
C LEU A 169 -29.06 -28.62 -17.06
N LEU A 170 -28.46 -28.08 -15.99
CA LEU A 170 -28.00 -28.85 -14.83
C LEU A 170 -29.13 -29.69 -14.18
N PRO A 171 -30.26 -29.12 -13.73
CA PRO A 171 -31.40 -29.87 -13.22
C PRO A 171 -32.19 -30.59 -14.32
N LEU A 172 -32.22 -30.07 -15.55
CA LEU A 172 -32.98 -30.67 -16.66
C LEU A 172 -32.47 -32.06 -17.05
N ALA A 173 -31.16 -32.28 -17.11
CA ALA A 173 -30.63 -33.58 -17.54
C ALA A 173 -31.10 -34.73 -16.63
N GLY A 174 -31.09 -34.53 -15.30
CA GLY A 174 -31.66 -35.50 -14.37
C GLY A 174 -33.15 -35.72 -14.60
N VAL A 175 -33.87 -34.66 -14.97
CA VAL A 175 -35.30 -34.73 -15.29
C VAL A 175 -35.59 -35.61 -16.50
N LEU A 176 -34.73 -35.52 -17.52
CA LEU A 176 -34.86 -36.19 -18.81
C LEU A 176 -34.46 -37.68 -18.79
N THR A 177 -33.72 -38.14 -17.78
CA THR A 177 -33.34 -39.57 -17.65
C THR A 177 -34.55 -40.51 -17.55
N ALA A 178 -35.67 -40.01 -17.05
CA ALA A 178 -36.92 -40.75 -16.90
C ALA A 178 -37.89 -40.55 -18.09
N CYS A 179 -37.54 -39.75 -19.09
CA CYS A 179 -38.41 -39.46 -20.23
C CYS A 179 -38.38 -40.56 -21.29
N THR A 180 -39.56 -40.93 -21.77
CA THR A 180 -39.74 -41.78 -22.95
C THR A 180 -39.37 -41.02 -24.24
N VAL A 181 -39.17 -41.76 -25.34
CA VAL A 181 -38.93 -41.15 -26.67
C VAL A 181 -40.12 -40.27 -27.11
N ARG A 182 -41.36 -40.68 -26.79
CA ARG A 182 -42.57 -39.92 -27.10
C ARG A 182 -42.59 -38.57 -26.39
N GLU A 183 -42.28 -38.54 -25.10
CA GLU A 183 -42.20 -37.28 -24.33
C GLU A 183 -41.08 -36.37 -24.82
N TRP A 184 -39.96 -36.95 -25.26
CA TRP A 184 -38.89 -36.20 -25.92
C TRP A 184 -39.36 -35.52 -27.21
N LEU A 185 -40.04 -36.26 -28.10
CA LEU A 185 -40.57 -35.71 -29.35
C LEU A 185 -41.64 -34.64 -29.09
N LEU A 186 -42.52 -34.85 -28.11
CA LEU A 186 -43.51 -33.86 -27.68
C LEU A 186 -42.83 -32.58 -27.17
N GLY A 187 -41.82 -32.71 -26.30
CA GLY A 187 -41.07 -31.56 -25.79
C GLY A 187 -40.34 -30.79 -26.89
N LEU A 188 -39.70 -31.48 -27.85
CA LEU A 188 -39.05 -30.84 -29.00
C LEU A 188 -40.07 -30.12 -29.89
N GLY A 189 -41.21 -30.75 -30.19
CA GLY A 189 -42.27 -30.16 -31.01
C GLY A 189 -42.89 -28.92 -30.36
N CYS A 190 -43.28 -29.00 -29.08
CA CYS A 190 -43.75 -27.85 -28.32
C CYS A 190 -42.70 -26.75 -28.22
N GLY A 191 -41.42 -27.12 -28.00
CA GLY A 191 -40.30 -26.19 -27.95
C GLY A 191 -40.14 -25.42 -29.27
N ALA A 192 -40.24 -26.10 -30.42
CA ALA A 192 -40.15 -25.46 -31.73
C ALA A 192 -41.30 -24.46 -31.98
N MET A 193 -42.53 -24.80 -31.59
CA MET A 193 -43.67 -23.86 -31.67
C MET A 193 -43.45 -22.62 -30.80
N LEU A 194 -43.01 -22.83 -29.56
CA LEU A 194 -42.70 -21.74 -28.63
C LEU A 194 -41.50 -20.90 -29.11
N SER A 195 -40.50 -21.50 -29.73
CA SER A 195 -39.38 -20.80 -30.36
C SER A 195 -39.83 -19.88 -31.50
N GLY A 196 -40.83 -20.28 -32.30
CA GLY A 196 -41.44 -19.42 -33.32
C GLY A 196 -42.12 -18.18 -32.71
N ALA A 197 -42.89 -18.38 -31.63
CA ALA A 197 -43.52 -17.29 -30.89
C ALA A 197 -42.49 -16.36 -30.21
N ALA A 198 -41.41 -16.92 -29.67
CA ALA A 198 -40.30 -16.16 -29.09
C ALA A 198 -39.56 -15.33 -30.16
N ALA A 199 -39.33 -15.88 -31.34
CA ALA A 199 -38.73 -15.16 -32.47
C ALA A 199 -39.64 -14.00 -32.91
N PHE A 200 -40.93 -14.24 -33.12
CA PHE A 200 -41.89 -13.19 -33.46
C PHE A 200 -41.88 -12.06 -32.41
N SER A 201 -41.98 -12.41 -31.13
CA SER A 201 -41.97 -11.44 -30.03
C SER A 201 -40.65 -10.68 -29.94
N ALA A 202 -39.52 -11.31 -30.26
CA ALA A 202 -38.21 -10.67 -30.25
C ALA A 202 -38.05 -9.61 -31.34
N PHE A 203 -38.69 -9.79 -32.50
CA PHE A 203 -38.70 -8.81 -33.59
C PHE A 203 -39.82 -7.78 -33.47
N ALA A 204 -40.97 -8.14 -32.87
CA ALA A 204 -42.14 -7.27 -32.77
C ALA A 204 -42.05 -6.25 -31.62
N LEU A 205 -41.28 -6.52 -30.56
CA LEU A 205 -41.21 -5.66 -29.38
C LEU A 205 -39.83 -5.01 -29.22
N PRO A 206 -39.75 -3.73 -28.82
CA PRO A 206 -38.49 -3.14 -28.35
C PRO A 206 -37.94 -3.98 -27.20
N LYS A 207 -36.67 -4.42 -27.31
CA LYS A 207 -36.03 -5.31 -26.33
C LYS A 207 -36.73 -6.69 -26.16
N GLY A 208 -37.55 -7.11 -27.13
CA GLY A 208 -38.30 -8.37 -27.10
C GLY A 208 -37.42 -9.61 -26.91
N ALA A 209 -36.19 -9.59 -27.44
CA ALA A 209 -35.21 -10.67 -27.24
C ALA A 209 -34.88 -10.91 -25.75
N TYR A 210 -34.77 -9.84 -24.95
CA TYR A 210 -34.49 -9.96 -23.51
C TYR A 210 -35.73 -10.39 -22.72
N LEU A 211 -36.90 -9.88 -23.08
CA LEU A 211 -38.17 -10.24 -22.44
C LEU A 211 -38.49 -11.73 -22.65
N THR A 212 -38.40 -12.20 -23.88
CA THR A 212 -38.62 -13.61 -24.23
C THR A 212 -37.63 -14.54 -23.54
N TYR A 213 -36.35 -14.14 -23.49
CA TYR A 213 -35.33 -14.85 -22.73
C TYR A 213 -35.70 -14.95 -21.23
N ALA A 214 -36.02 -13.83 -20.59
CA ALA A 214 -36.35 -13.80 -19.16
C ALA A 214 -37.58 -14.65 -18.84
N VAL A 215 -38.67 -14.49 -19.60
CA VAL A 215 -39.91 -15.26 -19.43
C VAL A 215 -39.65 -16.76 -19.59
N THR A 216 -38.91 -17.14 -20.62
CA THR A 216 -38.62 -18.55 -20.91
C THR A 216 -37.75 -19.18 -19.83
N VAL A 217 -36.68 -18.50 -19.39
CA VAL A 217 -35.80 -19.02 -18.33
C VAL A 217 -36.55 -19.15 -17.00
N LEU A 218 -37.30 -18.11 -16.60
CA LEU A 218 -38.04 -18.13 -15.33
C LEU A 218 -39.15 -19.18 -15.32
N SER A 219 -39.93 -19.29 -16.39
CA SER A 219 -40.98 -20.29 -16.51
C SER A 219 -40.42 -21.72 -16.53
N THR A 220 -39.35 -21.97 -17.28
CA THR A 220 -38.67 -23.29 -17.31
C THR A 220 -38.11 -23.65 -15.94
N PHE A 221 -37.49 -22.70 -15.24
CA PHE A 221 -37.01 -22.92 -13.88
C PHE A 221 -38.14 -23.23 -12.91
N ALA A 222 -39.28 -22.53 -13.00
CA ALA A 222 -40.46 -22.79 -12.19
C ALA A 222 -41.03 -24.20 -12.44
N ILE A 223 -41.06 -24.67 -13.70
CA ILE A 223 -41.49 -26.03 -14.06
C ILE A 223 -40.55 -27.09 -13.45
N LEU A 224 -39.23 -26.86 -13.52
CA LEU A 224 -38.23 -27.76 -12.94
C LEU A 224 -38.34 -27.81 -11.40
N ALA A 225 -38.57 -26.67 -10.75
CA ALA A 225 -38.81 -26.58 -9.32
C ALA A 225 -40.12 -27.29 -8.92
N TRP A 226 -41.18 -27.11 -9.71
CA TRP A 226 -42.47 -27.79 -9.52
C TRP A 226 -42.31 -29.31 -9.61
N ARG A 227 -41.63 -29.81 -10.65
CA ARG A 227 -41.37 -31.25 -10.82
C ARG A 227 -40.64 -31.83 -9.62
N ARG A 228 -39.65 -31.11 -9.09
CA ARG A 228 -38.89 -31.53 -7.91
C ARG A 228 -39.74 -31.62 -6.65
N LYS A 229 -40.72 -30.72 -6.48
CA LYS A 229 -41.57 -30.66 -5.28
C LYS A 229 -42.73 -31.66 -5.35
N TYR A 230 -43.34 -31.83 -6.52
CA TYR A 230 -44.61 -32.56 -6.67
C TYR A 230 -44.55 -33.81 -7.57
N GLY A 231 -43.43 -34.08 -8.25
CA GLY A 231 -43.23 -35.33 -9.01
C GLY A 231 -44.04 -35.48 -10.31
N SER A 232 -44.59 -34.41 -10.88
CA SER A 232 -45.45 -34.47 -12.08
C SER A 232 -44.74 -35.03 -13.32
N ALA A 233 -45.37 -36.01 -13.99
CA ALA A 233 -44.89 -36.61 -15.24
C ALA A 233 -44.91 -35.60 -16.42
N ALA A 234 -45.96 -34.78 -16.52
CA ALA A 234 -46.12 -33.78 -17.59
C ALA A 234 -45.08 -32.65 -17.54
N ALA A 235 -44.40 -32.46 -16.40
CA ALA A 235 -43.40 -31.40 -16.24
C ALA A 235 -42.10 -31.67 -17.03
N ALA A 236 -41.82 -32.92 -17.40
CA ALA A 236 -40.60 -33.28 -18.12
C ALA A 236 -40.58 -32.83 -19.60
N PRO A 237 -41.60 -33.15 -20.43
CA PRO A 237 -41.69 -32.62 -21.79
C PRO A 237 -41.84 -31.09 -21.81
N LEU A 238 -42.53 -30.50 -20.83
CA LEU A 238 -42.69 -29.04 -20.73
C LEU A 238 -41.37 -28.34 -20.38
N ALA A 239 -40.56 -28.91 -19.49
CA ALA A 239 -39.22 -28.39 -19.19
C ALA A 239 -38.27 -28.51 -20.39
N LEU A 240 -38.38 -29.58 -21.19
CA LEU A 240 -37.64 -29.72 -22.44
C LEU A 240 -38.05 -28.65 -23.46
N ALA A 241 -39.36 -28.44 -23.64
CA ALA A 241 -39.88 -27.39 -24.52
C ALA A 241 -39.34 -26.01 -24.12
N GLY A 242 -39.43 -25.67 -22.82
CA GLY A 242 -38.90 -24.44 -22.27
C GLY A 242 -37.38 -24.30 -22.46
N PHE A 243 -36.60 -25.38 -22.32
CA PHE A 243 -35.15 -25.35 -22.57
C PHE A 243 -34.81 -25.12 -24.04
N VAL A 244 -35.51 -25.76 -24.99
CA VAL A 244 -35.34 -25.51 -26.43
C VAL A 244 -35.64 -24.05 -26.78
N THR A 245 -36.74 -23.51 -26.24
CA THR A 245 -37.08 -22.10 -26.39
C THR A 245 -36.02 -21.20 -25.75
N ALA A 246 -35.47 -21.56 -24.59
CA ALA A 246 -34.41 -20.79 -23.95
C ALA A 246 -33.14 -20.75 -24.81
N LEU A 247 -32.77 -21.87 -25.44
CA LEU A 247 -31.66 -21.92 -26.39
C LEU A 247 -31.90 -21.05 -27.64
N THR A 248 -33.14 -21.03 -28.16
CA THR A 248 -33.51 -20.08 -29.23
C THR A 248 -33.38 -18.63 -28.75
N SER A 249 -33.86 -18.32 -27.53
CA SER A 249 -33.72 -16.99 -26.94
C SER A 249 -32.25 -16.60 -26.71
N VAL A 250 -31.35 -17.53 -26.41
CA VAL A 250 -29.89 -17.25 -26.41
C VAL A 250 -29.45 -16.74 -27.79
N GLY A 251 -29.84 -17.43 -28.87
CA GLY A 251 -29.58 -17.00 -30.24
C GLY A 251 -30.15 -15.60 -30.52
N LEU A 252 -31.40 -15.34 -30.14
CA LEU A 252 -32.05 -14.03 -30.32
C LEU A 252 -31.37 -12.91 -29.53
N VAL A 253 -30.92 -13.17 -28.29
CA VAL A 253 -30.16 -12.19 -27.48
C VAL A 253 -28.83 -11.87 -28.16
N THR A 254 -28.11 -12.89 -28.66
CA THR A 254 -26.84 -12.66 -29.37
C THR A 254 -27.03 -11.91 -30.68
N LEU A 255 -28.06 -12.25 -31.46
CA LEU A 255 -28.41 -11.57 -32.70
C LEU A 255 -28.79 -10.11 -32.46
N HIS A 256 -29.58 -9.83 -31.42
CA HIS A 256 -30.03 -8.49 -31.10
C HIS A 256 -28.89 -7.55 -30.66
N TRP A 257 -27.83 -8.09 -30.03
CA TRP A 257 -26.70 -7.29 -29.56
C TRP A 257 -25.53 -7.21 -30.55
N GLY A 258 -25.10 -8.36 -31.08
CA GLY A 258 -23.90 -8.47 -31.92
C GLY A 258 -24.17 -8.90 -33.35
N TYR A 259 -25.43 -8.80 -33.80
CA TYR A 259 -25.87 -9.07 -35.17
C TYR A 259 -25.48 -10.49 -35.64
N GLU A 260 -25.28 -10.66 -36.95
CA GLU A 260 -24.96 -11.94 -37.59
C GLU A 260 -23.66 -12.58 -37.06
N PRO A 261 -22.55 -11.87 -36.82
CA PRO A 261 -21.33 -12.48 -36.27
C PRO A 261 -21.53 -13.13 -34.90
N ALA A 262 -22.31 -12.48 -34.02
CA ALA A 262 -22.62 -13.02 -32.70
C ALA A 262 -23.52 -14.25 -32.78
N LEU A 263 -24.53 -14.25 -33.67
CA LEU A 263 -25.36 -15.41 -33.90
C LEU A 263 -24.56 -16.61 -34.44
N ARG A 264 -23.67 -16.38 -35.41
CA ARG A 264 -22.77 -17.42 -35.95
C ARG A 264 -21.90 -18.05 -34.87
N SER A 265 -21.41 -17.25 -33.93
CA SER A 265 -20.62 -17.72 -32.79
C SER A 265 -21.47 -18.52 -31.77
N ALA A 266 -22.76 -18.18 -31.63
CA ALA A 266 -23.67 -18.82 -30.67
C ALA A 266 -24.27 -20.15 -31.17
N LEU A 267 -24.50 -20.30 -32.48
CA LEU A 267 -25.09 -21.51 -33.07
C LEU A 267 -24.39 -22.83 -32.68
N PRO A 268 -23.06 -23.00 -32.81
CA PRO A 268 -22.41 -24.24 -32.40
C PRO A 268 -22.55 -24.52 -30.89
N VAL A 269 -22.57 -23.48 -30.07
CA VAL A 269 -22.77 -23.61 -28.61
C VAL A 269 -24.20 -24.06 -28.30
N ILE A 270 -25.20 -23.49 -28.96
CA ILE A 270 -26.61 -23.88 -28.82
C ILE A 270 -26.81 -25.36 -29.17
N VAL A 271 -26.23 -25.80 -30.30
CA VAL A 271 -26.28 -27.20 -30.73
C VAL A 271 -25.57 -28.11 -29.71
N ALA A 272 -24.39 -27.70 -29.23
CA ALA A 272 -23.65 -28.45 -28.23
C ALA A 272 -24.42 -28.60 -26.91
N LEU A 273 -25.08 -27.53 -26.42
CA LEU A 273 -25.90 -27.59 -25.19
C LEU A 273 -27.09 -28.56 -25.32
N LEU A 274 -27.74 -28.58 -26.49
CA LEU A 274 -28.80 -29.54 -26.78
C LEU A 274 -28.27 -30.98 -26.86
N ALA A 275 -27.12 -31.18 -27.50
CA ALA A 275 -26.46 -32.48 -27.58
C ALA A 275 -26.04 -32.99 -26.19
N VAL A 276 -25.53 -32.11 -25.32
CA VAL A 276 -25.19 -32.43 -23.93
C VAL A 276 -26.44 -32.81 -23.14
N ALA A 277 -27.56 -32.10 -23.31
CA ALA A 277 -28.83 -32.46 -22.67
C ALA A 277 -29.28 -33.88 -23.07
N LEU A 278 -29.16 -34.22 -24.36
CA LEU A 278 -29.47 -35.56 -24.85
C LEU A 278 -28.51 -36.61 -24.29
N ALA A 279 -27.20 -36.39 -24.40
CA ALA A 279 -26.17 -37.32 -23.93
C ALA A 279 -26.29 -37.59 -22.43
N ALA A 280 -26.45 -36.54 -21.62
CA ALA A 280 -26.61 -36.63 -20.17
C ALA A 280 -27.90 -37.36 -19.76
N SER A 281 -28.94 -37.34 -20.60
CA SER A 281 -30.19 -38.07 -20.34
C SER A 281 -30.14 -39.57 -20.71
N ARG A 282 -29.28 -39.96 -21.66
CA ARG A 282 -29.27 -41.32 -22.24
C ARG A 282 -28.08 -42.17 -21.82
N ILE A 283 -26.92 -41.55 -21.57
CA ILE A 283 -25.67 -42.25 -21.29
C ILE A 283 -25.47 -42.32 -19.79
N ARG A 284 -25.86 -43.45 -19.17
CA ARG A 284 -25.74 -43.65 -17.71
C ARG A 284 -24.30 -43.62 -17.16
N LEU A 285 -23.29 -43.78 -18.04
CA LEU A 285 -21.87 -43.69 -17.69
C LEU A 285 -21.41 -42.23 -17.40
N LEU A 286 -22.13 -41.24 -17.92
CA LEU A 286 -21.94 -39.84 -17.56
C LEU A 286 -22.61 -39.61 -16.21
N ALA A 287 -21.86 -39.76 -15.13
CA ALA A 287 -22.30 -39.52 -13.77
C ALA A 287 -22.64 -38.02 -13.57
N TRP A 288 -23.81 -37.58 -14.04
CA TRP A 288 -24.26 -36.19 -14.08
C TRP A 288 -24.60 -35.61 -12.69
N PRO A 289 -24.44 -34.30 -12.45
CA PRO A 289 -24.84 -33.66 -11.20
C PRO A 289 -26.32 -33.74 -10.88
N GLN A 290 -26.66 -34.59 -9.90
CA GLN A 290 -28.02 -34.73 -9.35
C GLN A 290 -28.24 -33.91 -8.06
N GLY A 291 -27.22 -33.79 -7.21
CA GLY A 291 -27.30 -33.03 -5.96
C GLY A 291 -27.28 -31.51 -6.17
N LEU A 292 -28.19 -30.77 -5.49
CA LEU A 292 -28.26 -29.30 -5.55
C LEU A 292 -26.94 -28.61 -5.20
N ARG A 293 -26.21 -29.18 -4.24
CA ARG A 293 -24.92 -28.62 -3.79
C ARG A 293 -23.87 -28.77 -4.89
N TRP A 294 -23.85 -29.91 -5.58
CA TRP A 294 -22.91 -30.12 -6.68
C TRP A 294 -23.28 -29.27 -7.91
N GLN A 295 -24.57 -29.22 -8.27
CA GLN A 295 -25.08 -28.33 -9.33
C GLN A 295 -24.75 -26.86 -9.03
N GLY A 296 -25.05 -26.39 -7.81
CA GLY A 296 -24.78 -25.03 -7.39
C GLY A 296 -23.29 -24.69 -7.34
N SER A 297 -22.44 -25.60 -6.87
CA SER A 297 -20.98 -25.43 -6.91
C SER A 297 -20.46 -25.37 -8.35
N ALA A 298 -20.91 -26.26 -9.23
CA ALA A 298 -20.49 -26.28 -10.63
C ALA A 298 -20.91 -24.99 -11.35
N PHE A 299 -22.16 -24.57 -11.17
CA PHE A 299 -22.68 -23.32 -11.72
C PHE A 299 -21.94 -22.10 -11.17
N GLY A 300 -21.68 -22.05 -9.86
CA GLY A 300 -20.88 -20.98 -9.26
C GLY A 300 -19.48 -20.88 -9.86
N THR A 301 -18.80 -22.01 -10.07
CA THR A 301 -17.50 -22.04 -10.75
C THR A 301 -17.60 -21.58 -12.21
N MET A 302 -18.66 -21.95 -12.94
CA MET A 302 -18.89 -21.47 -14.31
C MET A 302 -19.13 -19.95 -14.34
N VAL A 303 -19.88 -19.39 -13.39
CA VAL A 303 -20.03 -17.93 -13.26
C VAL A 303 -18.65 -17.28 -13.09
N LEU A 304 -17.78 -17.82 -12.23
CA LEU A 304 -16.42 -17.28 -12.04
C LEU A 304 -15.58 -17.35 -13.33
N VAL A 305 -15.62 -18.48 -14.03
CA VAL A 305 -14.95 -18.64 -15.34
C VAL A 305 -15.48 -17.62 -16.34
N GLY A 306 -16.79 -17.40 -16.38
CA GLY A 306 -17.41 -16.40 -17.24
C GLY A 306 -16.95 -14.99 -16.93
N ILE A 307 -16.89 -14.61 -15.64
CA ILE A 307 -16.34 -13.31 -15.22
C ILE A 307 -14.87 -13.20 -15.61
N SER A 308 -14.06 -14.24 -15.41
CA SER A 308 -12.66 -14.26 -15.84
C SER A 308 -12.53 -14.03 -17.35
N ILE A 309 -13.29 -14.75 -18.18
CA ILE A 309 -13.32 -14.51 -19.64
C ILE A 309 -13.71 -13.06 -19.93
N GLY A 310 -14.69 -12.51 -19.23
CA GLY A 310 -15.06 -11.11 -19.39
C GLY A 310 -13.96 -10.12 -19.02
N VAL A 311 -13.17 -10.41 -17.99
CA VAL A 311 -12.02 -9.60 -17.57
C VAL A 311 -10.88 -9.66 -18.60
N PHE A 312 -10.59 -10.85 -19.15
CA PHE A 312 -9.48 -11.05 -20.08
C PHE A 312 -9.81 -10.72 -21.53
N SER A 313 -11.08 -10.84 -21.93
CA SER A 313 -11.53 -10.66 -23.32
C SER A 313 -12.43 -9.44 -23.51
N GLY A 314 -12.91 -8.80 -22.43
CA GLY A 314 -13.87 -7.68 -22.50
C GLY A 314 -13.26 -6.30 -22.61
N GLY A 315 -11.94 -6.17 -22.60
CA GLY A 315 -11.23 -4.90 -22.76
C GLY A 315 -9.72 -5.09 -22.97
N ALA A 316 -9.06 -4.07 -23.53
CA ALA A 316 -7.62 -4.13 -23.82
C ALA A 316 -6.74 -4.15 -22.56
N TYR A 317 -7.19 -3.50 -21.47
CA TYR A 317 -6.37 -3.28 -20.27
C TYR A 317 -5.69 -4.55 -19.72
N MET A 318 -6.44 -5.64 -19.51
CA MET A 318 -5.85 -6.87 -19.00
C MET A 318 -5.02 -7.63 -20.04
N GLY A 319 -5.39 -7.55 -21.32
CA GLY A 319 -4.57 -8.08 -22.41
C GLY A 319 -3.21 -7.38 -22.48
N ASP A 320 -3.21 -6.05 -22.47
CA ASP A 320 -2.01 -5.20 -22.48
C ASP A 320 -1.15 -5.40 -21.23
N ARG A 321 -1.82 -5.59 -20.08
CA ARG A 321 -1.13 -5.90 -18.84
C ARG A 321 -0.46 -7.27 -18.92
N PHE A 322 -1.00 -8.28 -19.60
CA PHE A 322 -0.29 -9.55 -19.74
C PHE A 322 0.78 -9.53 -20.83
N SER A 323 0.61 -8.75 -21.90
CA SER A 323 1.60 -8.62 -22.98
C SER A 323 2.91 -7.97 -22.52
N THR A 324 2.85 -7.09 -21.52
CA THR A 324 4.00 -6.36 -20.95
C THR A 324 4.73 -7.11 -19.82
N SER A 325 4.41 -8.39 -19.58
CA SER A 325 4.94 -9.15 -18.43
C SER A 325 6.46 -9.26 -18.38
N SER A 326 7.14 -9.36 -19.53
CA SER A 326 8.60 -9.47 -19.58
C SER A 326 9.31 -8.16 -19.22
N ALA A 327 8.73 -7.01 -19.59
CA ALA A 327 9.25 -5.70 -19.23
C ALA A 327 9.07 -5.41 -17.73
N ASP A 328 7.91 -5.74 -17.16
CA ASP A 328 7.63 -5.60 -15.73
C ASP A 328 8.55 -6.49 -14.88
N LEU A 329 8.86 -7.71 -15.33
CA LEU A 329 9.82 -8.56 -14.62
C LEU A 329 11.22 -7.95 -14.59
N ARG A 330 11.70 -7.38 -15.70
CA ARG A 330 13.01 -6.68 -15.76
C ARG A 330 13.06 -5.48 -14.81
N LEU A 331 12.04 -4.62 -14.85
CA LEU A 331 11.94 -3.48 -13.93
C LEU A 331 11.97 -3.91 -12.47
N ARG A 332 11.31 -5.04 -12.13
CA ARG A 332 11.32 -5.59 -10.78
C ARG A 332 12.68 -6.14 -10.38
N THR A 333 13.35 -6.88 -11.27
CA THR A 333 14.69 -7.41 -10.97
C THR A 333 15.69 -6.29 -10.75
N ASP A 334 15.62 -5.21 -11.54
CA ASP A 334 16.48 -4.05 -11.38
C ASP A 334 16.21 -3.36 -10.03
N HIS A 335 14.93 -3.17 -9.69
CA HIS A 335 14.52 -2.63 -8.38
C HIS A 335 14.99 -3.50 -7.20
N TRP A 336 14.94 -4.82 -7.34
CA TRP A 336 15.42 -5.74 -6.32
C TRP A 336 16.94 -5.68 -6.15
N GLN A 337 17.69 -5.55 -7.26
CA GLN A 337 19.13 -5.35 -7.21
C GLN A 337 19.49 -4.03 -6.52
N GLN A 338 18.78 -2.94 -6.85
CA GLN A 338 18.96 -1.65 -6.18
C GLN A 338 18.65 -1.75 -4.68
N SER A 339 17.55 -2.40 -4.33
CA SER A 339 17.14 -2.62 -2.94
C SER A 339 18.16 -3.45 -2.15
N LEU A 340 18.74 -4.47 -2.76
CA LEU A 340 19.81 -5.28 -2.15
C LEU A 340 21.10 -4.47 -1.98
N ALA A 341 21.44 -3.63 -2.96
CA ALA A 341 22.61 -2.75 -2.92
C ALA A 341 22.54 -1.68 -1.83
N LEU A 342 21.39 -1.48 -1.18
CA LEU A 342 21.27 -0.61 -0.01
C LEU A 342 21.92 -1.20 1.25
N LEU A 343 22.20 -2.51 1.30
CA LEU A 343 22.93 -3.14 2.40
C LEU A 343 24.44 -2.97 2.18
N LEU A 344 25.00 -1.89 2.72
CA LEU A 344 26.35 -1.41 2.39
C LEU A 344 27.45 -2.10 3.20
N THR A 345 27.14 -2.55 4.41
CA THR A 345 28.12 -3.17 5.31
C THR A 345 27.79 -4.64 5.64
N PRO A 346 28.78 -5.43 6.12
CA PRO A 346 28.51 -6.78 6.61
C PRO A 346 27.49 -6.83 7.74
N GLU A 347 27.44 -5.81 8.61
CA GLU A 347 26.46 -5.69 9.69
C GLU A 347 25.06 -5.45 9.13
N ASP A 348 24.92 -4.58 8.11
CA ASP A 348 23.67 -4.39 7.39
C ASP A 348 23.16 -5.71 6.81
N LEU A 349 24.04 -6.52 6.21
CA LEU A 349 23.66 -7.81 5.65
C LEU A 349 23.25 -8.81 6.75
N LEU A 350 23.93 -8.81 7.90
CA LEU A 350 23.67 -9.77 8.96
C LEU A 350 22.42 -9.43 9.79
N LEU A 351 22.25 -8.15 10.15
CA LEU A 351 21.24 -7.66 11.09
C LEU A 351 20.14 -6.81 10.43
N GLY A 352 20.35 -6.36 9.20
CA GLY A 352 19.45 -5.45 8.51
C GLY A 352 19.60 -4.00 8.97
N LYS A 353 18.87 -3.11 8.31
CA LYS A 353 18.85 -1.67 8.61
C LYS A 353 17.77 -1.25 9.60
N GLY A 354 16.94 -2.19 10.06
CA GLY A 354 15.83 -1.95 10.96
C GLY A 354 14.48 -1.75 10.26
N LEU A 355 13.41 -2.02 11.01
CA LEU A 355 12.03 -1.94 10.54
C LEU A 355 11.66 -0.53 10.08
N GLY A 356 10.96 -0.40 8.95
CA GLY A 356 10.45 0.85 8.41
C GLY A 356 11.51 1.77 7.79
N ARG A 357 12.76 1.34 7.68
CA ARG A 357 13.87 2.16 7.17
C ARG A 357 14.03 2.17 5.66
N PHE A 358 13.29 1.33 4.94
CA PHE A 358 13.43 1.17 3.49
C PHE A 358 13.21 2.47 2.70
N PRO A 359 12.10 3.22 2.85
CA PRO A 359 11.85 4.39 2.01
C PRO A 359 12.90 5.48 2.17
N ALA A 360 13.35 5.73 3.42
CA ALA A 360 14.38 6.71 3.70
C ALA A 360 15.74 6.33 3.08
N ASN A 361 16.14 5.05 3.18
CA ASN A 361 17.39 4.59 2.56
C ASN A 361 17.30 4.61 1.03
N PHE A 362 16.16 4.22 0.47
CA PHE A 362 15.95 4.25 -0.97
C PHE A 362 16.03 5.69 -1.51
N ALA A 363 15.38 6.65 -0.84
CA ALA A 363 15.40 8.06 -1.22
C ALA A 363 16.79 8.72 -1.11
N LEU A 364 17.66 8.22 -0.22
CA LEU A 364 19.03 8.71 -0.06
C LEU A 364 20.02 8.08 -1.05
N ALA A 365 19.76 6.84 -1.48
CA ALA A 365 20.62 6.10 -2.39
C ALA A 365 20.23 6.27 -3.87
N THR A 366 19.08 6.88 -4.16
CA THR A 366 18.63 7.10 -5.54
C THR A 366 19.55 8.08 -6.24
N ARG A 367 19.82 7.83 -7.53
CA ARG A 367 20.65 8.69 -8.37
C ARG A 367 19.98 10.06 -8.54
N ASP A 368 20.78 11.07 -8.88
CA ASP A 368 20.27 12.37 -9.30
C ASP A 368 19.27 12.18 -10.46
N GLY A 369 18.04 12.69 -10.28
CA GLY A 369 16.96 12.52 -11.25
C GLY A 369 15.97 11.38 -10.97
N GLU A 370 16.07 10.65 -9.84
CA GLU A 370 15.12 9.57 -9.50
C GLU A 370 14.51 9.68 -8.09
N ARG A 371 14.84 10.75 -7.36
CA ARG A 371 14.42 10.92 -5.96
C ARG A 371 12.90 11.16 -5.87
N PRO A 372 12.18 10.49 -4.95
CA PRO A 372 10.78 10.83 -4.67
C PRO A 372 10.69 12.24 -4.04
N GLY A 373 9.49 12.83 -4.07
CA GLY A 373 9.22 14.03 -3.26
C GLY A 373 9.33 13.74 -1.77
N ASP A 374 9.39 14.78 -0.95
CA ASP A 374 9.39 14.71 0.52
C ASP A 374 8.45 15.75 1.12
N TYR A 375 8.00 15.50 2.34
CA TYR A 375 7.27 16.48 3.15
C TYR A 375 7.75 16.41 4.60
N ARG A 376 7.83 17.56 5.26
CA ARG A 376 8.22 17.67 6.67
C ARG A 376 7.42 18.74 7.36
N TRP A 377 6.85 18.39 8.51
CA TRP A 377 6.38 19.40 9.45
C TRP A 377 7.60 20.01 10.16
N LEU A 378 7.66 21.33 10.20
CA LEU A 378 8.70 22.11 10.86
C LEU A 378 8.03 23.15 11.77
N ALA A 379 8.79 23.69 12.70
CA ALA A 379 8.32 24.73 13.61
C ALA A 379 9.32 25.89 13.67
N GLU A 380 8.80 27.12 13.71
CA GLU A 380 9.54 28.35 13.92
C GLU A 380 8.88 29.10 15.09
N GLY A 381 9.46 29.00 16.29
CA GLY A 381 8.81 29.43 17.53
C GLY A 381 7.58 28.58 17.83
N ASP A 382 6.44 29.23 18.07
CA ASP A 382 5.14 28.58 18.29
C ASP A 382 4.38 28.28 16.98
N ASN A 383 4.93 28.66 15.81
CA ASN A 383 4.27 28.47 14.52
C ASN A 383 4.74 27.16 13.85
N GLY A 384 3.80 26.25 13.58
CA GLY A 384 4.03 25.06 12.77
C GLY A 384 3.82 25.34 11.29
N TYR A 385 4.58 24.70 10.40
CA TYR A 385 4.37 24.85 8.95
C TYR A 385 4.85 23.61 8.20
N LEU A 386 4.44 23.48 6.93
CA LEU A 386 4.75 22.33 6.09
C LEU A 386 5.82 22.68 5.06
N ALA A 387 6.95 21.99 5.10
CA ALA A 387 7.93 22.00 4.03
C ALA A 387 7.64 20.89 3.03
N LEU A 388 7.53 21.26 1.76
CA LEU A 388 7.33 20.34 0.64
C LEU A 388 8.56 20.36 -0.28
N SER A 389 8.94 19.19 -0.79
CA SER A 389 10.00 19.03 -1.76
C SER A 389 9.54 18.24 -2.97
N GLY A 390 9.74 18.81 -4.16
CA GLY A 390 9.44 18.17 -5.43
C GLY A 390 10.43 17.05 -5.72
N GLY A 391 9.94 15.90 -6.17
CA GLY A 391 10.80 14.79 -6.60
C GLY A 391 11.66 15.18 -7.81
N THR A 392 12.72 14.42 -8.06
CA THR A 392 13.57 14.61 -9.25
C THR A 392 13.32 13.57 -10.34
N HIS A 393 12.53 12.53 -10.04
CA HIS A 393 12.01 11.55 -11.00
C HIS A 393 11.08 12.18 -12.05
N VAL A 394 10.62 11.38 -13.01
CA VAL A 394 9.63 11.82 -14.00
C VAL A 394 8.35 12.27 -13.28
N MET A 395 8.17 13.58 -13.18
CA MET A 395 7.03 14.22 -12.51
C MET A 395 5.87 14.39 -13.50
N GLY A 396 5.07 13.34 -13.67
CA GLY A 396 3.77 13.40 -14.31
C GLY A 396 2.63 13.64 -13.31
N TRP A 397 1.39 13.62 -13.81
CA TRP A 397 0.21 13.87 -12.99
C TRP A 397 0.05 12.88 -11.82
N GLY A 398 0.31 11.59 -12.04
CA GLY A 398 0.17 10.55 -11.00
C GLY A 398 1.42 10.38 -10.14
N GLU A 399 2.54 10.96 -10.54
CA GLU A 399 3.86 10.75 -9.97
C GLU A 399 4.18 11.80 -8.88
N LEU A 400 3.48 12.94 -8.92
CA LEU A 400 3.47 13.96 -7.87
C LEU A 400 3.20 13.35 -6.49
N LEU A 401 4.12 13.59 -5.55
CA LEU A 401 3.85 13.43 -4.12
C LEU A 401 2.83 14.50 -3.70
N ARG A 402 1.76 14.04 -3.07
CA ARG A 402 0.67 14.90 -2.59
C ARG A 402 0.59 14.85 -1.09
N VAL A 403 0.31 16.00 -0.48
CA VAL A 403 -0.21 16.07 0.88
C VAL A 403 -1.69 16.45 0.78
N SER A 404 -2.54 15.63 1.39
CA SER A 404 -3.96 15.57 1.12
C SER A 404 -4.79 15.58 2.39
N GLN A 405 -6.04 16.05 2.27
CA GLN A 405 -7.03 16.06 3.33
C GLN A 405 -8.41 15.70 2.76
N ARG A 406 -9.24 15.00 3.53
CA ARG A 406 -10.65 14.77 3.18
C ARG A 406 -11.44 16.06 3.33
N VAL A 407 -12.20 16.41 2.30
CA VAL A 407 -13.00 17.65 2.27
C VAL A 407 -14.42 17.38 1.79
N ASP A 408 -15.32 18.30 2.10
CA ASP A 408 -16.67 18.32 1.56
C ASP A 408 -16.72 18.91 0.15
N VAL A 409 -17.86 18.74 -0.53
CA VAL A 409 -18.05 19.30 -1.88
C VAL A 409 -18.17 20.82 -1.77
N PRO A 410 -17.30 21.59 -2.45
CA PRO A 410 -17.41 23.05 -2.43
C PRO A 410 -18.75 23.53 -2.99
N GLN A 411 -19.36 24.51 -2.33
CA GLN A 411 -20.53 25.19 -2.87
C GLN A 411 -20.08 26.18 -3.95
N GLY A 412 -20.27 25.83 -5.23
CA GLY A 412 -19.89 26.67 -6.35
C GLY A 412 -18.37 26.73 -6.61
N ALA A 413 -17.88 27.89 -7.06
CA ALA A 413 -16.47 28.09 -7.35
C ALA A 413 -15.64 28.06 -6.06
N ALA A 414 -14.53 27.31 -6.07
CA ALA A 414 -13.63 27.21 -4.94
C ALA A 414 -12.31 27.96 -5.21
N THR A 415 -11.77 28.61 -4.19
CA THR A 415 -10.49 29.34 -4.23
C THR A 415 -9.59 28.83 -3.13
N VAL A 416 -8.31 28.62 -3.43
CA VAL A 416 -7.30 28.28 -2.44
C VAL A 416 -6.53 29.55 -2.06
N ARG A 417 -6.43 29.82 -0.76
CA ARG A 417 -5.52 30.82 -0.18
C ARG A 417 -4.41 30.08 0.56
N VAL A 418 -3.17 30.51 0.37
CA VAL A 418 -2.00 29.86 0.96
C VAL A 418 -0.89 30.87 1.22
N ASP A 419 -0.23 30.77 2.37
CA ASP A 419 1.00 31.49 2.64
C ASP A 419 2.17 30.60 2.26
N VAL A 420 3.10 31.11 1.46
CA VAL A 420 4.24 30.34 0.97
C VAL A 420 5.55 31.08 1.12
N ARG A 421 6.63 30.34 1.30
CA ARG A 421 8.00 30.86 1.35
C ARG A 421 8.93 29.94 0.55
N ALA A 422 9.66 30.49 -0.40
CA ALA A 422 10.56 29.72 -1.27
C ALA A 422 11.84 30.50 -1.62
N ALA A 423 12.98 29.82 -1.59
CA ALA A 423 14.26 30.39 -1.96
C ALA A 423 14.53 30.41 -3.47
N GLN A 424 13.68 29.73 -4.25
CA GLN A 424 13.76 29.65 -5.71
C GLN A 424 12.34 29.63 -6.28
N PRO A 425 12.14 29.92 -7.58
CA PRO A 425 10.82 29.80 -8.20
C PRO A 425 10.29 28.36 -8.14
N VAL A 426 9.02 28.20 -7.75
CA VAL A 426 8.33 26.91 -7.62
C VAL A 426 6.92 27.02 -8.18
N THR A 427 6.48 26.01 -8.92
CA THR A 427 5.07 25.83 -9.30
C THR A 427 4.40 24.86 -8.32
N LEU A 428 3.47 25.39 -7.54
CA LEU A 428 2.61 24.62 -6.66
C LEU A 428 1.37 24.14 -7.42
N HIS A 429 1.00 22.90 -7.15
CA HIS A 429 -0.20 22.26 -7.66
C HIS A 429 -1.21 22.09 -6.52
N VAL A 430 -2.45 22.51 -6.74
CA VAL A 430 -3.56 22.29 -5.81
C VAL A 430 -4.75 21.70 -6.54
N GLU A 431 -5.43 20.73 -5.92
CA GLU A 431 -6.59 20.07 -6.51
C GLU A 431 -7.62 19.67 -5.46
N VAL A 432 -8.88 19.61 -5.88
CA VAL A 432 -9.93 18.87 -5.19
C VAL A 432 -10.47 17.84 -6.15
N CYS A 433 -10.29 16.55 -5.82
CA CYS A 433 -10.65 15.44 -6.69
C CYS A 433 -11.61 14.47 -5.98
N GLU A 434 -12.52 13.88 -6.75
CA GLU A 434 -13.25 12.67 -6.38
C GLU A 434 -12.24 11.51 -6.28
N LYS A 435 -11.79 11.18 -5.08
CA LYS A 435 -10.68 10.25 -4.85
C LYS A 435 -10.93 9.45 -3.59
N HIS A 436 -10.90 8.12 -3.69
CA HIS A 436 -10.86 7.28 -2.48
C HIS A 436 -9.43 7.13 -1.96
N LEU A 437 -8.43 6.88 -2.81
CA LEU A 437 -7.04 6.77 -2.34
C LEU A 437 -5.99 7.15 -3.38
N LEU A 438 -5.95 6.44 -4.51
CA LEU A 438 -4.91 6.61 -5.55
C LEU A 438 -5.46 7.16 -6.86
N TYR A 439 -6.66 6.72 -7.26
CA TYR A 439 -7.23 7.04 -8.57
C TYR A 439 -8.15 8.25 -8.47
N ASN A 440 -7.85 9.27 -9.26
CA ASN A 440 -8.65 10.48 -9.36
C ASN A 440 -9.81 10.27 -10.36
N GLY A 441 -11.00 10.73 -9.96
CA GLY A 441 -12.17 10.92 -10.81
C GLY A 441 -12.24 12.37 -11.31
N GLY A 442 -13.41 12.99 -11.20
CA GLY A 442 -13.57 14.43 -11.49
C GLY A 442 -12.70 15.28 -10.56
N CYS A 443 -12.05 16.31 -11.12
CA CYS A 443 -11.18 17.22 -10.38
C CYS A 443 -11.42 18.68 -10.76
N VAL A 444 -11.24 19.57 -9.78
CA VAL A 444 -11.01 21.01 -9.99
C VAL A 444 -9.60 21.36 -9.50
N ILE A 445 -8.86 22.12 -10.29
CA ILE A 445 -7.41 22.23 -10.21
C ILE A 445 -6.99 23.70 -10.31
N GLY A 446 -5.95 24.06 -9.57
CA GLY A 446 -5.27 25.35 -9.65
C GLY A 446 -3.76 25.17 -9.60
N LYS A 447 -3.03 26.09 -10.23
CA LYS A 447 -1.57 26.17 -10.16
C LYS A 447 -1.15 27.53 -9.64
N LEU A 448 -0.22 27.57 -8.71
CA LEU A 448 0.34 28.80 -8.17
C LEU A 448 1.81 28.91 -8.55
N ALA A 449 2.20 30.00 -9.20
CA ALA A 449 3.60 30.34 -9.42
C ALA A 449 4.13 31.10 -8.20
N VAL A 450 5.04 30.48 -7.46
CA VAL A 450 5.66 31.04 -6.27
C VAL A 450 6.92 31.80 -6.65
N GLN A 451 7.00 33.06 -6.23
CA GLN A 451 8.18 33.89 -6.49
C GLN A 451 9.32 33.56 -5.53
N SER A 452 10.54 33.77 -6.00
CA SER A 452 11.76 33.55 -5.22
C SER A 452 11.99 34.70 -4.23
N LEU A 453 11.41 34.60 -3.04
CA LEU A 453 11.58 35.55 -1.93
C LEU A 453 12.13 34.79 -0.71
N PRO A 454 13.45 34.53 -0.64
CA PRO A 454 14.05 33.78 0.46
C PRO A 454 13.74 34.42 1.82
N GLY A 455 13.32 33.62 2.79
CA GLY A 455 13.02 34.10 4.14
C GLY A 455 11.69 34.85 4.30
N GLN A 456 11.00 35.22 3.21
CA GLN A 456 9.77 36.01 3.27
C GLN A 456 8.53 35.19 2.89
N TRP A 457 7.50 35.28 3.73
CA TRP A 457 6.18 34.73 3.44
C TRP A 457 5.43 35.62 2.43
N GLN A 458 4.78 34.99 1.45
CA GLN A 458 3.90 35.65 0.49
C GLN A 458 2.55 34.92 0.45
N THR A 459 1.45 35.67 0.55
CA THR A 459 0.10 35.11 0.44
C THR A 459 -0.32 35.05 -1.03
N LEU A 460 -0.69 33.86 -1.49
CA LEU A 460 -1.15 33.61 -2.84
C LEU A 460 -2.58 33.08 -2.86
N HIS A 461 -3.29 33.38 -3.94
CA HIS A 461 -4.66 32.94 -4.17
C HIS A 461 -4.79 32.32 -5.56
N VAL A 462 -5.54 31.23 -5.68
CA VAL A 462 -5.86 30.63 -6.98
C VAL A 462 -7.28 30.09 -7.00
N ALA A 463 -8.03 30.44 -8.03
CA ALA A 463 -9.33 29.84 -8.29
C ALA A 463 -9.14 28.43 -8.89
N LEU A 464 -9.88 27.45 -8.39
CA LEU A 464 -9.86 26.10 -8.91
C LEU A 464 -10.80 26.00 -10.13
N SER A 465 -10.32 25.39 -11.20
CA SER A 465 -11.05 25.22 -12.45
C SER A 465 -11.11 23.74 -12.86
N GLY A 466 -12.23 23.30 -13.43
CA GLY A 466 -12.41 21.91 -13.83
C GLY A 466 -13.88 21.51 -13.99
N GLY A 467 -14.13 20.20 -14.03
CA GLY A 467 -15.47 19.64 -14.14
C GLY A 467 -16.25 19.71 -12.82
N PRO A 468 -17.58 19.58 -12.85
CA PRO A 468 -18.39 19.55 -11.63
C PRO A 468 -18.00 18.35 -10.76
N LEU A 469 -17.91 18.59 -9.45
CA LEU A 469 -17.68 17.56 -8.44
C LEU A 469 -19.01 17.04 -7.88
N THR A 470 -19.08 15.74 -7.58
CA THR A 470 -20.27 15.14 -6.97
C THR A 470 -19.92 14.19 -5.83
N ARG A 471 -20.80 14.10 -4.82
CA ARG A 471 -20.78 13.01 -3.82
C ARG A 471 -21.28 11.69 -4.40
N GLY A 472 -21.65 11.61 -5.67
CA GLY A 472 -22.23 10.42 -6.26
C GLY A 472 -23.61 10.09 -5.68
N LEU A 473 -23.98 8.82 -5.71
CA LEU A 473 -25.28 8.34 -5.24
C LEU A 473 -25.24 8.06 -3.74
N TRP A 474 -26.37 8.22 -3.02
CA TRP A 474 -26.42 8.05 -1.56
C TRP A 474 -25.95 6.68 -1.06
N TYR A 475 -26.11 5.62 -1.85
CA TYR A 475 -25.70 4.26 -1.54
C TYR A 475 -24.28 3.91 -2.03
N ALA A 476 -23.67 4.78 -2.83
CA ALA A 476 -22.31 4.64 -3.35
C ALA A 476 -21.62 6.01 -3.37
N PRO A 477 -21.44 6.63 -2.18
CA PRO A 477 -20.89 7.97 -2.10
C PRO A 477 -19.44 8.00 -2.60
N ARG A 478 -19.09 9.04 -3.36
CA ARG A 478 -17.71 9.37 -3.71
C ARG A 478 -17.12 10.24 -2.63
N LEU A 479 -15.92 9.89 -2.19
CA LEU A 479 -15.11 10.71 -1.30
C LEU A 479 -14.34 11.74 -2.11
N LEU A 480 -14.13 12.92 -1.51
CA LEU A 480 -13.30 13.97 -2.06
C LEU A 480 -12.03 14.13 -1.25
N ALA A 481 -10.96 14.52 -1.92
CA ALA A 481 -9.69 14.86 -1.31
C ALA A 481 -9.17 16.17 -1.90
N PHE A 482 -8.92 17.15 -1.03
CA PHE A 482 -8.02 18.25 -1.37
C PHE A 482 -6.59 17.73 -1.35
N SER A 483 -5.75 18.17 -2.29
CA SER A 483 -4.33 17.82 -2.33
C SER A 483 -3.48 19.01 -2.76
N ILE A 484 -2.29 19.12 -2.17
CA ILE A 484 -1.23 20.05 -2.57
C ILE A 484 0.05 19.28 -2.91
N GLY A 485 0.77 19.72 -3.94
CA GLY A 485 2.05 19.15 -4.37
C GLY A 485 2.90 20.14 -5.15
N ILE A 486 4.09 19.73 -5.57
CA ILE A 486 5.05 20.55 -6.32
C ILE A 486 5.30 19.96 -7.70
N GLU A 487 5.03 20.71 -8.77
CA GLU A 487 5.38 20.30 -10.14
C GLU A 487 6.86 20.56 -10.47
N SER A 488 7.48 21.54 -9.83
CA SER A 488 8.89 21.87 -10.06
C SER A 488 9.82 20.85 -9.42
N GLY A 489 10.44 20.00 -10.24
CA GLY A 489 11.35 18.95 -9.76
C GLY A 489 12.57 19.49 -9.01
N GLY A 490 12.93 18.83 -7.91
CA GLY A 490 14.08 19.19 -7.07
C GLY A 490 13.97 20.53 -6.34
N ARG A 491 12.79 21.17 -6.35
CA ARG A 491 12.57 22.45 -5.65
C ARG A 491 11.90 22.23 -4.29
N ARG A 492 12.03 23.22 -3.41
CA ARG A 492 11.45 23.22 -2.06
C ARG A 492 10.62 24.49 -1.85
N VAL A 493 9.49 24.33 -1.18
CA VAL A 493 8.60 25.43 -0.75
C VAL A 493 8.08 25.12 0.64
N GLU A 494 7.95 26.15 1.45
CA GLU A 494 7.30 26.10 2.76
C GLU A 494 5.90 26.68 2.61
N VAL A 495 4.94 26.05 3.27
CA VAL A 495 3.51 26.29 3.12
C VAL A 495 2.88 26.41 4.50
N ASP A 496 2.04 27.43 4.67
CA ASP A 496 1.31 27.71 5.90
C ASP A 496 -0.06 28.34 5.61
N ASN A 497 -0.93 28.42 6.62
CA ASN A 497 -2.26 29.04 6.61
C ASN A 497 -3.13 28.68 5.40
N LEU A 498 -3.09 27.41 5.01
CA LEU A 498 -3.76 26.86 3.84
C LEU A 498 -5.28 26.82 4.05
N ALA A 499 -6.03 27.47 3.16
CA ALA A 499 -7.49 27.51 3.21
C ALA A 499 -8.10 27.19 1.84
N LEU A 500 -9.13 26.33 1.84
CA LEU A 500 -9.97 26.05 0.68
C LEU A 500 -11.32 26.72 0.90
N ILE A 501 -11.55 27.83 0.22
CA ILE A 501 -12.70 28.71 0.44
C ILE A 501 -13.71 28.46 -0.68
N ASP A 502 -14.94 28.09 -0.34
CA ASP A 502 -16.03 27.95 -1.31
C ASP A 502 -16.70 29.30 -1.66
N ALA A 503 -17.68 29.31 -2.55
CA ALA A 503 -18.35 30.55 -2.96
C ALA A 503 -19.19 31.18 -1.83
N GLY A 504 -19.50 30.41 -0.78
CA GLY A 504 -20.14 30.90 0.44
C GLY A 504 -19.17 31.51 1.45
N GLY A 505 -17.86 31.45 1.20
CA GLY A 505 -16.81 31.95 2.10
C GLY A 505 -16.42 30.95 3.19
N SER A 506 -16.92 29.72 3.17
CA SER A 506 -16.58 28.70 4.16
C SER A 506 -15.22 28.07 3.84
N ASN A 507 -14.35 27.96 4.85
CA ASN A 507 -13.12 27.16 4.73
C ASN A 507 -13.46 25.67 4.93
N LEU A 508 -13.06 24.83 3.99
CA LEU A 508 -13.30 23.38 4.01
C LEU A 508 -12.12 22.57 4.54
N LEU A 509 -10.98 23.22 4.82
CA LEU A 509 -9.80 22.58 5.43
C LEU A 509 -9.79 22.76 6.94
N SER A 510 -9.37 21.71 7.64
CA SER A 510 -9.06 21.71 9.07
C SER A 510 -7.53 21.68 9.26
N ASN A 511 -7.02 22.31 10.32
CA ASN A 511 -5.58 22.36 10.63
C ASN A 511 -4.73 22.85 9.42
N GLY A 512 -5.18 23.90 8.75
CA GLY A 512 -4.48 24.49 7.59
C GLY A 512 -3.26 25.34 7.96
N ASP A 513 -3.17 25.75 9.22
CA ASP A 513 -2.05 26.46 9.85
C ASP A 513 -1.01 25.51 10.46
N PHE A 514 -1.22 24.19 10.35
CA PHE A 514 -0.32 23.16 10.86
C PHE A 514 0.07 23.29 12.34
N SER A 515 -0.75 23.98 13.15
CA SER A 515 -0.55 24.15 14.58
C SER A 515 -0.64 22.81 15.33
N ASP A 516 -1.51 21.91 14.88
CA ASP A 516 -1.65 20.53 15.37
C ASP A 516 -0.81 19.52 14.56
N GLY A 517 0.33 19.97 14.02
CA GLY A 517 1.21 19.13 13.23
C GLY A 517 0.53 18.64 11.94
N MET A 518 0.62 17.34 11.67
CA MET A 518 0.01 16.70 10.51
C MET A 518 -1.42 16.19 10.78
N ALA A 519 -2.10 16.62 11.84
CA ALA A 519 -3.48 16.21 12.11
C ALA A 519 -4.39 16.48 10.89
N HIS A 520 -5.26 15.51 10.54
CA HIS A 520 -6.13 15.50 9.35
C HIS A 520 -5.43 15.39 7.98
N TRP A 521 -4.11 15.56 7.92
CA TRP A 521 -3.32 15.47 6.70
C TRP A 521 -2.71 14.08 6.53
N PHE A 522 -2.64 13.63 5.28
CA PHE A 522 -1.95 12.40 4.89
C PHE A 522 -1.26 12.60 3.55
N PHE A 523 -0.34 11.72 3.17
CA PHE A 523 0.34 11.83 1.89
C PHE A 523 -0.04 10.69 0.94
N THR A 524 -0.02 10.96 -0.36
CA THR A 524 -0.20 9.93 -1.39
C THR A 524 0.88 10.03 -2.47
N SER A 525 1.21 8.87 -3.03
CA SER A 525 2.03 8.74 -4.24
C SER A 525 1.32 7.79 -5.18
N ASP A 526 0.63 8.34 -6.17
CA ASP A 526 -0.45 7.61 -6.85
C ASP A 526 0.08 6.58 -7.85
N ARG A 527 1.16 6.92 -8.57
CA ARG A 527 1.77 6.07 -9.60
C ARG A 527 3.26 5.78 -9.38
N ASN A 528 3.94 6.48 -8.47
CA ASN A 528 5.36 6.24 -8.16
C ASN A 528 5.54 5.42 -6.86
N HIS A 529 5.29 4.11 -6.94
CA HIS A 529 5.24 3.24 -5.76
C HIS A 529 6.55 2.53 -5.39
N LEU A 530 7.56 2.50 -6.28
CA LEU A 530 8.81 1.76 -6.05
C LEU A 530 9.62 2.30 -4.86
N PRO A 531 9.72 3.62 -4.62
CA PRO A 531 10.48 4.15 -3.49
C PRO A 531 9.97 3.71 -2.11
N TRP A 532 8.72 3.26 -2.04
CA TRP A 532 8.04 2.95 -0.77
C TRP A 532 8.09 1.46 -0.41
N HIS A 533 8.46 0.59 -1.35
CA HIS A 533 8.38 -0.86 -1.19
C HIS A 533 9.55 -1.57 -1.87
N ALA A 534 10.18 -2.52 -1.18
CA ALA A 534 11.20 -3.39 -1.80
C ALA A 534 10.63 -4.33 -2.89
N LYS A 535 9.29 -4.49 -2.93
CA LYS A 535 8.57 -5.32 -3.91
C LYS A 535 8.97 -6.80 -3.94
N ASN A 536 9.48 -7.31 -2.83
CA ASN A 536 9.74 -8.72 -2.58
C ASN A 536 9.84 -8.94 -1.07
N LEU A 537 9.09 -9.91 -0.54
CA LEU A 537 8.96 -10.18 0.89
C LEU A 537 10.27 -10.69 1.50
N ALA A 538 10.95 -11.61 0.84
CA ALA A 538 12.22 -12.14 1.34
C ALA A 538 13.30 -11.04 1.37
N LEU A 539 13.38 -10.25 0.30
CA LEU A 539 14.30 -9.11 0.23
C LEU A 539 13.93 -8.02 1.24
N HIS A 540 12.65 -7.78 1.48
CA HIS A 540 12.19 -6.83 2.48
C HIS A 540 12.59 -7.27 3.90
N VAL A 541 12.40 -8.54 4.24
CA VAL A 541 12.85 -9.09 5.53
C VAL A 541 14.38 -9.05 5.63
N LEU A 542 15.10 -9.39 4.56
CA LEU A 542 16.56 -9.27 4.51
C LEU A 542 17.01 -7.83 4.73
N PHE A 543 16.36 -6.86 4.09
CA PHE A 543 16.70 -5.45 4.24
C PHE A 543 16.50 -4.97 5.67
N GLU A 544 15.37 -5.31 6.30
CA GLU A 544 15.02 -4.78 7.62
C GLU A 544 15.66 -5.54 8.79
N GLN A 545 15.84 -6.86 8.65
CA GLN A 545 16.23 -7.75 9.75
C GLN A 545 17.45 -8.62 9.43
N GLY A 546 18.06 -8.44 8.25
CA GLY A 546 19.27 -9.13 7.84
C GLY A 546 19.07 -10.62 7.58
N LEU A 547 20.19 -11.32 7.38
CA LEU A 547 20.22 -12.77 7.19
C LEU A 547 19.64 -13.52 8.40
N ILE A 548 19.85 -13.02 9.61
CA ILE A 548 19.31 -13.63 10.83
C ILE A 548 17.78 -13.57 10.82
N GLY A 549 17.21 -12.38 10.57
CA GLY A 549 15.76 -12.21 10.48
C GLY A 549 15.15 -13.03 9.34
N LEU A 550 15.79 -13.07 8.18
CA LEU A 550 15.34 -13.88 7.04
C LEU A 550 15.35 -15.38 7.38
N ALA A 551 16.39 -15.87 8.05
CA ALA A 551 16.48 -17.27 8.47
C ALA A 551 15.38 -17.63 9.49
N LEU A 552 15.18 -16.78 10.50
CA LEU A 552 14.12 -16.97 11.51
C LEU A 552 12.72 -16.91 10.89
N PHE A 553 12.49 -15.95 10.00
CA PHE A 553 11.24 -15.83 9.25
C PHE A 553 10.98 -17.08 8.39
N GLY A 554 11.98 -17.53 7.64
CA GLY A 554 11.90 -18.74 6.83
C GLY A 554 11.61 -19.98 7.68
N ALA A 555 12.33 -20.15 8.79
CA ALA A 555 12.12 -21.25 9.73
C ALA A 555 10.69 -21.24 10.30
N LEU A 556 10.17 -20.07 10.68
CA LEU A 556 8.82 -19.90 11.21
C LEU A 556 7.76 -20.36 10.20
N VAL A 557 7.87 -19.91 8.94
CA VAL A 557 6.94 -20.25 7.87
C VAL A 557 7.01 -21.73 7.51
N ILE A 558 8.22 -22.25 7.29
CA ILE A 558 8.46 -23.65 6.93
C ILE A 558 7.94 -24.58 8.03
N TRP A 559 8.23 -24.28 9.29
CA TRP A 559 7.79 -25.11 10.41
C TRP A 559 6.27 -25.07 10.59
N SER A 560 5.65 -23.90 10.44
CA SER A 560 4.19 -23.77 10.48
C SER A 560 3.53 -24.57 9.36
N LEU A 561 4.03 -24.45 8.11
CA LEU A 561 3.54 -25.22 6.96
C LEU A 561 3.73 -26.72 7.16
N TRP A 562 4.90 -27.17 7.60
CA TRP A 562 5.17 -28.58 7.88
C TRP A 562 4.18 -29.12 8.93
N ARG A 563 3.97 -28.39 10.04
CA ARG A 563 3.02 -28.77 11.10
C ARG A 563 1.59 -29.00 10.59
N VAL A 564 1.09 -28.12 9.72
CA VAL A 564 -0.30 -28.15 9.22
C VAL A 564 -0.49 -29.01 7.96
N THR A 565 0.59 -29.45 7.30
CA THR A 565 0.52 -30.30 6.11
C THR A 565 0.92 -31.75 6.38
N ALA A 566 2.02 -31.96 7.10
CA ALA A 566 2.64 -33.28 7.31
C ALA A 566 2.79 -33.67 8.78
N GLY A 567 2.91 -32.70 9.69
CA GLY A 567 3.12 -32.91 11.12
C GLY A 567 1.85 -33.13 11.94
N HIS A 568 1.97 -33.00 13.27
CA HIS A 568 0.90 -33.30 14.23
C HIS A 568 -0.37 -32.45 14.09
N GLY A 569 -0.28 -31.29 13.43
CA GLY A 569 -1.41 -30.40 13.17
C GLY A 569 -2.23 -30.77 11.93
N ARG A 570 -1.73 -31.68 11.07
CA ARG A 570 -2.26 -31.95 9.72
C ARG A 570 -3.71 -32.42 9.66
N ASP A 571 -4.23 -32.99 10.74
CA ASP A 571 -5.61 -33.51 10.80
C ASP A 571 -6.57 -32.56 11.53
N HIS A 572 -6.07 -31.39 11.95
CA HIS A 572 -6.88 -30.33 12.53
C HIS A 572 -7.80 -29.70 11.47
N PRO A 573 -9.07 -29.36 11.78
CA PRO A 573 -10.02 -28.81 10.80
C PRO A 573 -9.57 -27.49 10.14
N LEU A 574 -8.74 -26.69 10.82
CA LEU A 574 -8.23 -25.42 10.29
C LEU A 574 -6.97 -25.57 9.42
N ALA A 575 -6.30 -26.73 9.49
CA ALA A 575 -5.00 -26.93 8.85
C ALA A 575 -4.99 -26.66 7.33
N PRO A 576 -6.00 -27.09 6.54
CA PRO A 576 -6.03 -26.81 5.11
C PRO A 576 -6.13 -25.32 4.79
N GLY A 577 -6.95 -24.58 5.54
CA GLY A 577 -7.12 -23.14 5.35
C GLY A 577 -5.87 -22.35 5.72
N ILE A 578 -5.20 -22.71 6.82
CA ILE A 578 -3.93 -22.10 7.24
C ILE A 578 -2.84 -22.36 6.19
N ALA A 579 -2.70 -23.61 5.73
CA ALA A 579 -1.70 -23.96 4.72
C ALA A 579 -1.94 -23.18 3.41
N GLY A 580 -3.17 -23.17 2.91
CA GLY A 580 -3.53 -22.41 1.72
C GLY A 580 -3.29 -20.91 1.87
N ALA A 581 -3.61 -20.34 3.04
CA ALA A 581 -3.38 -18.93 3.35
C ALA A 581 -1.90 -18.55 3.33
N LEU A 582 -1.06 -19.32 4.02
CA LEU A 582 0.39 -19.08 4.07
C LEU A 582 1.03 -19.26 2.69
N ILE A 583 0.68 -20.32 1.96
CA ILE A 583 1.19 -20.54 0.59
C ILE A 583 0.79 -19.39 -0.33
N GLY A 584 -0.49 -19.01 -0.34
CA GLY A 584 -0.96 -17.89 -1.16
C GLY A 584 -0.24 -16.59 -0.81
N PHE A 585 -0.09 -16.29 0.48
CA PHE A 585 0.63 -15.10 0.94
C PHE A 585 2.09 -15.08 0.48
N MET A 586 2.79 -16.21 0.53
CA MET A 586 4.17 -16.31 0.03
C MET A 586 4.25 -16.10 -1.48
N VAL A 587 3.25 -16.53 -2.26
CA VAL A 587 3.19 -16.28 -3.71
C VAL A 587 3.01 -14.79 -4.00
N VAL A 588 2.15 -14.07 -3.26
CA VAL A 588 2.07 -12.60 -3.37
C VAL A 588 3.40 -11.96 -2.95
N GLY A 589 3.99 -12.46 -1.87
CA GLY A 589 5.27 -12.00 -1.32
C GLY A 589 6.46 -12.18 -2.27
N ALA A 590 6.39 -13.06 -3.27
CA ALA A 590 7.42 -13.15 -4.30
C ALA A 590 7.54 -11.86 -5.13
N PHE A 591 6.51 -11.02 -5.15
CA PHE A 591 6.43 -9.80 -5.96
C PHE A 591 6.04 -8.53 -5.18
N ASP A 592 5.84 -8.63 -3.85
CA ASP A 592 5.55 -7.49 -2.99
C ASP A 592 6.10 -7.68 -1.57
N SER A 593 6.25 -6.60 -0.80
CA SER A 593 6.89 -6.60 0.52
C SER A 593 5.96 -7.06 1.65
N LEU A 594 4.67 -6.73 1.57
CA LEU A 594 3.55 -7.13 2.45
C LEU A 594 3.66 -6.86 3.97
N LEU A 595 4.80 -7.12 4.62
CA LEU A 595 4.97 -6.97 6.07
C LEU A 595 5.16 -5.53 6.54
N ASN A 596 5.47 -4.62 5.62
CA ASN A 596 5.44 -3.18 5.86
C ASN A 596 4.00 -2.62 6.02
N VAL A 597 2.99 -3.49 5.95
CA VAL A 597 1.58 -3.19 6.21
C VAL A 597 1.20 -3.82 7.56
N PRO A 598 1.13 -3.05 8.67
CA PRO A 598 1.00 -3.62 10.02
C PRO A 598 -0.22 -4.52 10.21
N ARG A 599 -1.38 -4.16 9.65
CA ARG A 599 -2.61 -4.97 9.72
C ARG A 599 -2.44 -6.33 9.06
N LEU A 600 -1.72 -6.36 7.95
CA LEU A 600 -1.46 -7.57 7.18
C LEU A 600 -0.38 -8.43 7.85
N ALA A 601 0.70 -7.82 8.33
CA ALA A 601 1.73 -8.48 9.10
C ALA A 601 1.15 -9.17 10.34
N PHE A 602 0.28 -8.46 11.09
CA PHE A 602 -0.42 -9.05 12.23
C PHE A 602 -1.20 -10.31 11.84
N LEU A 603 -2.03 -10.24 10.78
CA LEU A 603 -2.84 -11.38 10.35
C LEU A 603 -1.97 -12.57 9.92
N PHE A 604 -0.90 -12.30 9.17
CA PHE A 604 0.06 -13.32 8.74
C PHE A 604 0.75 -14.00 9.93
N TYR A 605 1.32 -13.23 10.85
CA TYR A 605 2.00 -13.79 12.04
C TYR A 605 1.03 -14.51 12.96
N PHE A 606 -0.20 -14.00 13.11
CA PHE A 606 -1.25 -14.66 13.87
C PHE A 606 -1.62 -16.02 13.27
N LEU A 607 -1.85 -16.10 11.95
CA LEU A 607 -2.13 -17.38 11.28
C LEU A 607 -0.95 -18.35 11.35
N THR A 608 0.27 -17.83 11.24
CA THR A 608 1.50 -18.61 11.41
C THR A 608 1.56 -19.19 12.82
N LEU A 609 1.34 -18.39 13.86
CA LEU A 609 1.29 -18.82 15.27
C LEU A 609 0.19 -19.85 15.53
N VAL A 610 -0.99 -19.67 14.95
CA VAL A 610 -2.06 -20.68 15.03
C VAL A 610 -1.59 -21.99 14.38
N GLY A 611 -0.99 -21.95 13.19
CA GLY A 611 -0.43 -23.15 12.53
C GLY A 611 0.64 -23.86 13.38
N LEU A 612 1.46 -23.08 14.09
CA LEU A 612 2.48 -23.58 15.01
C LEU A 612 1.91 -24.21 16.28
N THR A 613 0.68 -23.89 16.68
CA THR A 613 0.11 -24.28 17.98
C THR A 613 -1.06 -25.27 17.88
N VAL A 614 -1.76 -25.35 16.74
CA VAL A 614 -2.89 -26.27 16.55
C VAL A 614 -2.49 -27.73 16.80
N ARG A 615 -3.26 -28.42 17.65
CA ARG A 615 -3.10 -29.85 17.96
C ARG A 615 -4.27 -30.62 17.38
N SER A 616 -4.01 -31.69 16.64
CA SER A 616 -5.08 -32.60 16.22
C SER A 616 -5.63 -33.33 17.46
N ARG A 617 -6.96 -33.36 17.62
CA ARG A 617 -7.63 -34.11 18.70
C ARG A 617 -7.71 -35.62 18.44
N LEU A 618 -7.18 -36.09 17.32
CA LEU A 618 -7.26 -37.49 16.90
C LEU A 618 -5.92 -38.16 17.12
N GLY A 619 -5.64 -38.52 18.38
CA GLY A 619 -4.48 -39.29 18.76
C GLY A 619 -4.67 -39.89 20.16
N HIS A 620 -4.98 -41.19 20.19
CA HIS A 620 -5.08 -42.09 21.35
C HIS A 620 -6.35 -42.01 22.21
N SER A 621 -7.49 -42.47 21.69
CA SER A 621 -8.42 -43.24 22.52
C SER A 621 -7.77 -44.61 22.81
N ARG A 622 -6.87 -44.66 23.80
CA ARG A 622 -6.66 -45.91 24.55
C ARG A 622 -8.01 -46.22 25.22
N PRO A 623 -8.51 -47.47 25.20
CA PRO A 623 -9.70 -47.80 25.96
C PRO A 623 -9.40 -47.51 27.44
N ALA A 624 -10.17 -46.62 28.04
CA ALA A 624 -10.09 -46.35 29.47
C ALA A 624 -10.29 -47.67 30.21
N ARG A 625 -9.31 -48.07 31.04
CA ARG A 625 -9.57 -49.03 32.11
C ARG A 625 -10.67 -48.44 33.00
N PRO A 626 -11.59 -49.25 33.55
CA PRO A 626 -12.61 -48.73 34.45
C PRO A 626 -11.92 -48.26 35.73
N GLU A 627 -11.77 -46.94 35.90
CA GLU A 627 -11.40 -46.35 37.18
C GLU A 627 -12.65 -46.24 38.07
N ALA A 628 -12.48 -46.71 39.30
CA ALA A 628 -13.44 -46.68 40.40
C ALA A 628 -13.86 -45.23 40.76
N PRO A 629 -15.03 -45.03 41.40
CA PRO A 629 -15.56 -43.69 41.67
C PRO A 629 -14.70 -42.97 42.71
N VAL A 630 -14.08 -41.86 42.30
CA VAL A 630 -13.37 -40.94 43.20
C VAL A 630 -14.23 -39.71 43.45
N TYR A 631 -14.52 -39.46 44.73
CA TYR A 631 -15.23 -38.29 45.25
C TYR A 631 -14.45 -36.97 44.98
N PRO A 632 -15.13 -35.82 44.87
CA PRO A 632 -14.49 -34.57 44.49
C PRO A 632 -13.74 -33.96 45.68
N THR A 633 -12.42 -33.98 45.66
CA THR A 633 -11.59 -33.11 46.49
C THR A 633 -11.02 -31.97 45.67
N THR A 634 -11.42 -30.77 46.08
CA THR A 634 -10.86 -29.45 45.79
C THR A 634 -9.34 -29.44 45.74
N ARG A 635 -8.75 -29.18 44.56
CA ARG A 635 -7.53 -28.39 44.37
C ARG A 635 -7.22 -28.21 42.87
N SER A 636 -6.50 -27.12 42.60
CA SER A 636 -5.96 -26.65 41.31
C SER A 636 -6.92 -25.95 40.33
N MET A 637 -7.45 -24.80 40.74
CA MET A 637 -7.56 -23.66 39.83
C MET A 637 -6.25 -22.88 39.90
N LEU A 638 -5.32 -23.12 38.97
CA LEU A 638 -4.28 -22.17 38.60
C LEU A 638 -3.85 -22.53 37.17
N GLY A 639 -4.35 -21.79 36.18
CA GLY A 639 -4.00 -22.03 34.78
C GLY A 639 -5.07 -21.67 33.75
N ALA A 640 -5.85 -20.60 33.95
CA ALA A 640 -6.64 -19.97 32.89
C ALA A 640 -7.19 -18.62 33.36
N ALA A 641 -6.46 -17.52 33.14
CA ALA A 641 -7.03 -16.18 33.03
C ALA A 641 -5.96 -15.19 32.58
N THR A 642 -5.72 -15.07 31.27
CA THR A 642 -5.14 -13.84 30.71
C THR A 642 -5.56 -13.66 29.27
N LEU A 643 -6.81 -13.23 29.06
CA LEU A 643 -7.16 -12.35 27.95
C LEU A 643 -8.46 -11.59 28.24
N LEU A 644 -8.38 -10.27 28.10
CA LEU A 644 -9.44 -9.24 27.98
C LEU A 644 -10.13 -8.77 29.26
N LEU A 645 -9.88 -7.52 29.66
CA LEU A 645 -10.63 -6.29 29.30
C LEU A 645 -9.76 -5.09 29.75
N ALA A 646 -9.43 -4.14 28.87
CA ALA A 646 -10.18 -2.91 28.57
C ALA A 646 -10.21 -1.87 29.72
N THR A 647 -9.56 -0.72 29.44
CA THR A 647 -9.87 0.66 29.85
C THR A 647 -9.99 1.02 31.33
N GLY A 648 -9.26 2.07 31.75
CA GLY A 648 -9.63 2.86 32.92
C GLY A 648 -8.48 3.62 33.56
N LEU A 649 -8.48 4.94 33.34
CA LEU A 649 -8.02 6.03 34.19
C LEU A 649 -7.29 5.71 35.50
N GLY A 650 -6.20 6.44 35.75
CA GLY A 650 -5.64 6.58 37.09
C GLY A 650 -4.31 7.32 37.09
N GLY A 651 -4.35 8.63 36.88
CA GLY A 651 -3.23 9.51 37.20
C GLY A 651 -3.08 9.69 38.72
N LEU A 652 -1.84 9.82 39.16
CA LEU A 652 -1.40 10.60 40.33
C LEU A 652 0.10 10.84 40.11
N ALA A 653 0.46 12.03 39.62
CA ALA A 653 0.81 13.18 40.45
C ALA A 653 2.10 12.94 41.24
N MET A 654 3.23 13.32 40.65
CA MET A 654 4.36 13.86 41.40
C MET A 654 4.54 15.30 40.93
N ALA A 655 3.99 16.19 41.75
CA ALA A 655 4.23 17.61 41.69
C ALA A 655 5.70 17.86 42.04
N GLY A 656 6.49 18.26 41.04
CA GLY A 656 7.77 18.93 41.22
C GLY A 656 7.61 20.37 40.78
N ALA A 657 7.15 21.22 41.69
CA ALA A 657 7.18 22.66 41.50
C ALA A 657 8.65 23.11 41.40
N ALA A 658 9.08 23.52 40.22
CA ALA A 658 10.27 24.37 40.07
C ALA A 658 9.78 25.72 39.56
N HIS A 659 10.02 26.73 40.40
CA HIS A 659 9.61 28.10 40.25
C HIS A 659 9.95 28.68 38.87
N ALA A 660 8.96 29.34 38.27
CA ALA A 660 9.21 30.46 37.39
C ALA A 660 9.96 31.54 38.18
N ALA A 661 11.28 31.59 38.03
CA ALA A 661 12.05 32.76 38.40
C ALA A 661 11.84 33.80 37.30
N ALA A 662 11.25 34.93 37.69
CA ALA A 662 11.21 36.15 36.90
C ALA A 662 12.62 36.52 36.40
N PRO A 663 12.75 37.18 35.23
CA PRO A 663 14.04 37.56 34.70
C PRO A 663 14.74 38.48 35.71
N ALA A 664 15.88 38.04 36.22
CA ALA A 664 16.82 38.92 36.92
C ALA A 664 17.28 40.00 35.92
N PRO A 665 17.49 41.24 36.39
CA PRO A 665 17.88 42.33 35.50
C PRO A 665 19.19 42.00 34.82
N THR A 666 19.19 42.16 33.50
CA THR A 666 20.35 42.03 32.62
C THR A 666 21.48 42.90 33.18
N GLU A 667 22.50 42.29 33.79
CA GLU A 667 23.81 42.93 33.86
C GLU A 667 24.17 43.32 32.44
N THR A 668 24.58 44.57 32.26
CA THR A 668 24.96 45.13 30.97
C THR A 668 26.15 44.34 30.46
N GLN A 669 25.88 43.28 29.67
CA GLN A 669 26.88 42.47 28.99
C GLN A 669 27.79 43.42 28.22
N GLN A 670 29.06 43.48 28.62
CA GLN A 670 30.04 44.35 28.02
C GLN A 670 30.25 43.92 26.57
N THR A 671 29.63 44.61 25.62
CA THR A 671 29.82 44.35 24.20
C THR A 671 31.19 44.88 23.75
N LEU A 672 32.09 43.99 23.36
CA LEU A 672 33.34 44.38 22.71
C LEU A 672 33.09 44.67 21.23
N ARG A 673 33.54 45.83 20.77
CA ARG A 673 33.42 46.23 19.37
C ARG A 673 34.78 46.17 18.69
N VAL A 674 34.88 45.34 17.67
CA VAL A 674 36.09 45.08 16.90
C VAL A 674 35.93 45.63 15.50
N GLY A 675 36.95 46.31 14.98
CA GLY A 675 36.93 46.79 13.60
C GLY A 675 38.12 47.67 13.25
N PRO A 676 38.43 47.85 11.95
CA PRO A 676 39.56 48.68 11.50
C PRO A 676 39.50 50.13 12.04
N LEU A 677 38.30 50.64 12.30
CA LEU A 677 38.05 51.98 12.85
C LEU A 677 37.78 52.00 14.36
N ARG A 678 37.69 50.85 15.03
CA ARG A 678 37.44 50.74 16.48
C ARG A 678 38.72 50.82 17.30
N ALA A 679 38.61 50.88 18.63
CA ALA A 679 39.77 50.76 19.50
C ALA A 679 40.40 49.36 19.44
N LEU A 680 39.58 48.31 19.42
CA LEU A 680 40.01 46.93 19.15
C LEU A 680 40.03 46.69 17.65
N LYS A 681 41.23 46.55 17.08
CA LYS A 681 41.43 46.43 15.64
C LYS A 681 41.25 45.01 15.11
N THR A 682 41.61 44.01 15.90
CA THR A 682 41.70 42.61 15.46
C THR A 682 40.93 41.68 16.40
N ILE A 683 40.42 40.59 15.83
CA ILE A 683 39.74 39.52 16.53
C ILE A 683 40.71 38.78 17.44
N ALA A 684 41.98 38.61 17.02
CA ALA A 684 43.03 38.08 17.87
C ALA A 684 43.30 38.94 19.12
N ALA A 685 43.13 40.26 19.04
CA ALA A 685 43.23 41.13 20.21
C ALA A 685 42.01 40.97 21.12
N ALA A 686 40.81 40.84 20.53
CA ALA A 686 39.59 40.60 21.29
C ALA A 686 39.63 39.26 22.04
N SER A 687 40.11 38.18 21.42
CA SER A 687 40.19 36.85 22.05
C SER A 687 41.08 36.80 23.30
N ARG A 688 42.01 37.76 23.47
CA ARG A 688 42.85 37.91 24.67
C ARG A 688 42.21 38.73 25.79
N LEU A 689 41.12 39.44 25.52
CA LEU A 689 40.48 40.37 26.45
C LEU A 689 39.11 39.91 26.94
N VAL A 690 38.50 38.95 26.23
CA VAL A 690 37.17 38.44 26.56
C VAL A 690 37.16 37.68 27.88
N ARG A 691 35.98 37.64 28.49
CA ARG A 691 35.65 36.78 29.63
C ARG A 691 34.42 35.94 29.28
N ASP A 692 34.11 34.96 30.12
CA ASP A 692 32.91 34.14 29.94
C ASP A 692 31.66 35.04 29.84
N GLY A 693 30.76 34.75 28.90
CA GLY A 693 29.55 35.56 28.68
C GLY A 693 29.73 36.79 27.80
N THR A 694 30.91 37.06 27.23
CA THR A 694 31.16 38.29 26.45
C THR A 694 30.46 38.27 25.08
N ALA A 695 29.76 39.36 24.75
CA ALA A 695 29.25 39.62 23.41
C ALA A 695 30.26 40.44 22.58
N ILE A 696 30.51 40.03 21.34
CA ILE A 696 31.50 40.65 20.45
C ILE A 696 30.81 41.02 19.14
N GLU A 697 30.80 42.31 18.83
CA GLU A 697 30.33 42.86 17.57
C GLU A 697 31.53 43.20 16.70
N VAL A 698 31.59 42.64 15.50
CA VAL A 698 32.71 42.83 14.58
C VAL A 698 32.22 43.59 13.35
N ASP A 699 32.77 44.78 13.13
CA ASP A 699 32.44 45.59 11.95
C ASP A 699 32.83 44.82 10.67
N ALA A 700 31.95 44.85 9.66
CA ALA A 700 32.20 44.23 8.37
C ALA A 700 33.50 44.70 7.72
N GLY A 701 34.18 43.79 7.04
CA GLY A 701 35.47 44.06 6.42
C GLY A 701 36.33 42.81 6.26
N THR A 702 37.49 43.01 5.64
CA THR A 702 38.48 41.94 5.41
C THR A 702 39.59 42.01 6.47
N TYR A 703 39.80 40.90 7.17
CA TYR A 703 40.79 40.74 8.24
C TYR A 703 41.84 39.72 7.78
N ILE A 704 43.01 40.23 7.42
CA ILE A 704 44.10 39.43 6.82
C ILE A 704 45.03 38.94 7.93
N GLY A 705 45.25 37.63 8.01
CA GLY A 705 46.14 36.99 8.99
C GLY A 705 45.62 37.02 10.44
N ASP A 706 44.36 37.40 10.65
CA ASP A 706 43.77 37.58 11.98
C ASP A 706 43.23 36.25 12.55
N THR A 707 44.12 35.48 13.16
CA THR A 707 43.84 34.14 13.71
C THR A 707 43.69 34.18 15.23
N ALA A 708 42.82 33.32 15.79
CA ALA A 708 42.45 33.41 17.20
C ALA A 708 42.30 32.04 17.87
N VAL A 709 42.58 31.99 19.17
CA VAL A 709 42.29 30.85 20.05
C VAL A 709 41.23 31.28 21.06
N TRP A 710 40.15 30.52 21.16
CA TRP A 710 39.02 30.79 22.04
C TRP A 710 38.95 29.76 23.17
N THR A 711 39.04 30.22 24.42
CA THR A 711 39.06 29.37 25.62
C THR A 711 38.02 29.74 26.69
N HIS A 712 37.31 30.85 26.48
CA HIS A 712 36.25 31.35 27.37
C HIS A 712 34.87 30.85 26.91
N ASN A 713 33.95 30.64 27.86
CA ASN A 713 32.62 30.08 27.58
C ASN A 713 31.57 31.17 27.32
N ASP A 714 30.40 30.75 26.82
CA ASP A 714 29.20 31.58 26.66
C ASP A 714 29.47 32.85 25.82
N LEU A 715 30.32 32.72 24.79
CA LEU A 715 30.70 33.83 23.91
C LEU A 715 29.77 33.94 22.71
N SER A 716 29.37 35.17 22.35
CA SER A 716 28.62 35.42 21.11
C SER A 716 29.35 36.39 20.19
N LEU A 717 29.70 35.94 18.98
CA LEU A 717 30.36 36.74 17.95
C LEU A 717 29.41 36.99 16.79
N ARG A 718 29.20 38.26 16.44
CA ARG A 718 28.29 38.67 15.36
C ARG A 718 28.92 39.73 14.47
N ALA A 719 28.85 39.52 13.16
CA ALA A 719 29.20 40.52 12.16
C ALA A 719 28.15 41.65 12.11
N ILE A 720 28.59 42.91 12.04
CA ILE A 720 27.73 44.10 11.99
C ILE A 720 28.05 44.92 10.74
N GLY A 721 27.01 45.31 10.00
CA GLY A 721 27.15 46.16 8.81
C GLY A 721 27.57 45.43 7.52
N GLY A 722 27.50 44.09 7.51
CA GLY A 722 27.93 43.24 6.39
C GLY A 722 28.68 42.01 6.87
N ARG A 723 29.29 41.25 5.94
CA ARG A 723 30.09 40.04 6.28
C ARG A 723 31.48 40.39 6.79
N VAL A 724 31.98 39.59 7.71
CA VAL A 724 33.39 39.64 8.16
C VAL A 724 34.18 38.57 7.44
N ARG A 725 35.16 38.96 6.64
CA ARG A 725 35.97 38.04 5.83
C ARG A 725 37.35 37.83 6.43
N LEU A 726 37.60 36.64 6.94
CA LEU A 726 38.87 36.21 7.53
C LEU A 726 39.71 35.49 6.49
N ILE A 727 40.82 36.11 6.08
CA ILE A 727 41.76 35.53 5.12
C ILE A 727 42.99 35.07 5.88
N ALA A 728 43.24 33.76 5.90
CA ALA A 728 44.35 33.17 6.64
C ALA A 728 45.71 33.77 6.24
N ASN A 729 45.96 33.98 4.95
CA ASN A 729 47.21 34.54 4.41
C ASN A 729 48.48 33.87 4.98
N GLY A 730 48.45 32.53 5.08
CA GLY A 730 49.54 31.74 5.67
C GLY A 730 49.58 31.70 7.20
N ALA A 731 48.74 32.48 7.89
CA ALA A 731 48.61 32.40 9.34
C ALA A 731 47.65 31.27 9.76
N ALA A 732 47.96 30.60 10.87
CA ALA A 732 47.10 29.60 11.49
C ALA A 732 47.31 29.60 13.01
N ALA A 733 46.23 29.72 13.77
CA ALA A 733 46.24 29.58 15.21
C ALA A 733 46.68 28.14 15.57
N GLU A 734 47.72 28.05 16.42
CA GLU A 734 48.35 26.79 16.86
C GLU A 734 48.80 25.86 15.71
N GLY A 735 48.97 26.37 14.49
CA GLY A 735 49.23 25.54 13.31
C GLY A 735 48.06 24.60 12.94
N LYS A 736 46.82 24.93 13.34
CA LYS A 736 45.63 24.09 13.12
C LYS A 736 44.56 24.71 12.22
N GLY A 737 44.32 26.01 12.32
CA GLY A 737 43.26 26.67 11.56
C GLY A 737 43.21 28.18 11.75
N ILE A 738 42.27 28.88 11.09
CA ILE A 738 42.08 30.33 11.32
C ILE A 738 41.69 30.53 12.78
N TRP A 739 40.67 29.80 13.26
CA TRP A 739 40.33 29.75 14.69
C TRP A 739 40.49 28.37 15.31
N VAL A 740 40.95 28.32 16.56
CA VAL A 740 40.94 27.12 17.41
C VAL A 740 40.02 27.37 18.60
N VAL A 741 39.03 26.50 18.79
CA VAL A 741 37.96 26.67 19.78
C VAL A 741 38.01 25.58 20.86
N ARG A 742 38.02 26.02 22.12
CA ARG A 742 37.92 25.21 23.35
C ARG A 742 36.96 25.90 24.32
N ALA A 743 35.69 25.96 23.95
CA ALA A 743 34.68 26.77 24.65
C ALA A 743 33.32 26.09 24.64
N ARG A 744 32.52 26.28 25.68
CA ARG A 744 31.11 25.87 25.75
C ARG A 744 30.21 27.05 25.38
N HIS A 745 29.12 26.76 24.67
CA HIS A 745 28.10 27.71 24.22
C HIS A 745 28.66 28.91 23.45
N MET A 746 29.67 28.68 22.61
CA MET A 746 30.16 29.72 21.71
C MET A 746 29.27 29.80 20.47
N SER A 747 28.88 31.00 20.04
CA SER A 747 28.13 31.22 18.79
C SER A 747 28.87 32.18 17.86
N VAL A 748 28.88 31.88 16.55
CA VAL A 748 29.51 32.68 15.51
C VAL A 748 28.52 32.92 14.37
N GLU A 749 28.27 34.19 14.03
CA GLU A 749 27.29 34.59 13.02
C GLU A 749 27.86 35.61 12.00
N GLY A 750 27.74 35.31 10.70
CA GLY A 750 28.05 36.26 9.61
C GLY A 750 29.53 36.34 9.17
N PHE A 751 30.31 35.29 9.39
CA PHE A 751 31.76 35.24 9.11
C PHE A 751 32.13 34.33 7.92
N ASP A 752 33.10 34.76 7.12
CA ASP A 752 33.71 34.00 6.02
C ASP A 752 35.13 33.60 6.39
N PHE A 753 35.44 32.30 6.32
CA PHE A 753 36.74 31.74 6.67
C PHE A 753 37.44 31.22 5.42
N GLU A 754 38.59 31.80 5.07
CA GLU A 754 39.23 31.56 3.79
C GLU A 754 40.74 31.28 3.83
N GLY A 755 41.16 30.26 3.07
CA GLY A 755 42.56 30.03 2.74
C GLY A 755 43.42 29.37 3.82
N ALA A 756 42.82 28.72 4.82
CA ALA A 756 43.57 28.03 5.86
C ALA A 756 44.34 26.82 5.29
N ALA A 757 45.66 26.84 5.40
CA ALA A 757 46.54 25.73 5.00
C ALA A 757 47.68 25.59 6.01
N VAL A 758 47.97 24.35 6.42
CA VAL A 758 49.00 24.06 7.45
C VAL A 758 49.86 22.85 7.05
N PRO A 759 51.09 22.70 7.58
CA PRO A 759 51.99 21.61 7.18
C PRO A 759 51.42 20.19 7.33
N SER A 760 50.54 19.96 8.31
CA SER A 760 49.86 18.69 8.54
C SER A 760 48.67 18.42 7.60
N ARG A 761 48.44 19.29 6.61
CA ARG A 761 47.40 19.17 5.57
C ARG A 761 45.98 19.05 6.14
N ASN A 762 45.70 19.76 7.22
CA ASN A 762 44.40 19.76 7.91
C ASN A 762 44.03 21.15 8.43
N GLY A 763 44.51 22.19 7.74
CA GLY A 763 44.26 23.59 8.06
C GLY A 763 42.77 23.89 7.96
N ALA A 764 42.14 24.14 9.09
CA ALA A 764 40.70 24.36 9.15
C ALA A 764 40.32 25.85 9.16
N GLY A 765 39.18 26.23 8.62
CA GLY A 765 38.59 27.54 8.93
C GLY A 765 38.34 27.64 10.44
N ILE A 766 37.64 26.66 11.00
CA ILE A 766 37.54 26.49 12.47
C ILE A 766 37.98 25.07 12.86
N ARG A 767 38.86 25.00 13.87
CA ARG A 767 39.24 23.78 14.57
C ARG A 767 38.55 23.72 15.94
N LEU A 768 37.53 22.89 16.10
CA LEU A 768 36.83 22.71 17.38
C LEU A 768 37.45 21.54 18.17
N GLU A 769 38.15 21.86 19.25
CA GLU A 769 38.91 20.86 20.02
C GLU A 769 38.11 20.27 21.19
N THR A 770 37.22 21.05 21.82
CA THR A 770 36.27 20.62 22.86
C THR A 770 35.16 21.65 23.07
N GLY A 771 34.05 21.24 23.67
CA GLY A 771 32.96 22.13 24.13
C GLY A 771 31.76 22.16 23.20
N SER A 772 31.14 23.33 23.00
CA SER A 772 29.98 23.45 22.10
C SER A 772 30.03 24.74 21.28
N LEU A 773 29.78 24.58 19.98
CA LEU A 773 29.88 25.66 18.99
C LEU A 773 28.64 25.68 18.11
N ARG A 774 28.05 26.87 17.95
CA ARG A 774 27.03 27.17 16.94
C ARG A 774 27.61 28.08 15.87
N VAL A 775 27.46 27.67 14.62
CA VAL A 775 27.88 28.43 13.43
C VAL A 775 26.65 28.73 12.60
N ARG A 776 26.39 30.01 12.33
CA ARG A 776 25.20 30.49 11.61
C ARG A 776 25.58 31.50 10.54
N ASP A 777 25.01 31.40 9.34
CA ASP A 777 25.28 32.36 8.25
C ASP A 777 26.79 32.58 8.00
N CYS A 778 27.57 31.50 8.06
CA CYS A 778 29.01 31.54 7.83
C CYS A 778 29.37 30.86 6.51
N SER A 779 30.51 31.24 5.93
CA SER A 779 31.09 30.51 4.79
C SER A 779 32.49 29.99 5.09
N PHE A 780 32.83 28.83 4.52
CA PHE A 780 34.13 28.19 4.65
C PHE A 780 34.65 27.82 3.27
N MET A 781 35.57 28.64 2.75
CA MET A 781 36.02 28.58 1.36
C MET A 781 37.52 28.40 1.24
N HIS A 782 37.98 27.60 0.27
CA HIS A 782 39.40 27.51 -0.08
C HIS A 782 40.36 27.12 1.07
N ASN A 783 39.85 26.50 2.12
CA ASN A 783 40.67 25.94 3.20
C ASN A 783 41.10 24.50 2.87
N GLU A 784 42.08 23.94 3.57
CA GLU A 784 42.33 22.49 3.48
C GLU A 784 41.18 21.67 4.09
N MET A 785 40.58 22.18 5.18
CA MET A 785 39.34 21.69 5.78
C MET A 785 38.42 22.88 6.06
N GLY A 786 37.11 22.78 5.83
CA GLY A 786 36.21 23.89 6.17
C GLY A 786 36.09 24.04 7.69
N LEU A 787 35.51 23.03 8.35
CA LEU A 787 35.50 22.91 9.82
C LEU A 787 35.89 21.48 10.23
N LEU A 788 36.79 21.38 11.20
CA LEU A 788 37.30 20.11 11.71
C LEU A 788 37.16 20.05 13.24
N THR A 789 36.56 18.99 13.74
CA THR A 789 36.46 18.72 15.18
C THR A 789 37.46 17.66 15.63
N ASN A 790 37.81 17.67 16.92
CA ASN A 790 38.57 16.59 17.56
C ASN A 790 37.65 15.40 17.96
N ASN A 791 38.22 14.33 18.52
CA ASN A 791 37.47 13.23 19.11
C ASN A 791 37.26 13.48 20.60
N ASP A 792 36.14 14.10 20.96
CA ASP A 792 35.72 14.35 22.35
C ASP A 792 34.21 14.05 22.50
N PRO A 793 33.82 13.01 23.26
CA PRO A 793 32.44 12.54 23.35
C PRO A 793 31.48 13.52 24.01
N ASP A 794 31.97 14.61 24.63
CA ASP A 794 31.14 15.67 25.21
C ASP A 794 30.91 16.85 24.25
N THR A 795 31.59 16.85 23.10
CA THR A 795 31.54 17.98 22.15
C THR A 795 30.22 18.02 21.36
N GLU A 796 29.65 19.21 21.20
CA GLU A 796 28.46 19.46 20.37
C GLU A 796 28.71 20.51 19.29
N LEU A 797 28.20 20.27 18.08
CA LEU A 797 28.33 21.19 16.95
C LEU A 797 26.99 21.43 16.25
N ASP A 798 26.58 22.69 16.17
CA ASP A 798 25.40 23.16 15.44
C ASP A 798 25.83 24.00 14.22
N ILE A 799 25.41 23.61 13.02
CA ILE A 799 25.64 24.35 11.78
C ILE A 799 24.29 24.76 11.16
N GLU A 800 24.09 26.06 10.97
CA GLU A 800 22.85 26.65 10.50
C GLU A 800 23.11 27.60 9.32
N ASN A 801 22.32 27.49 8.25
CA ASN A 801 22.32 28.45 7.13
C ASN A 801 23.71 28.84 6.61
N SER A 802 24.66 27.90 6.58
CA SER A 802 26.08 28.16 6.28
C SER A 802 26.51 27.47 4.99
N GLU A 803 27.60 27.94 4.38
CA GLU A 803 28.12 27.44 3.10
C GLU A 803 29.53 26.87 3.25
N PHE A 804 29.78 25.70 2.66
CA PHE A 804 31.09 25.07 2.63
C PHE A 804 31.42 24.66 1.20
N ALA A 805 32.45 25.28 0.61
CA ALA A 805 32.83 24.96 -0.74
C ALA A 805 34.30 25.22 -1.06
N TYR A 806 34.76 24.60 -2.15
CA TYR A 806 36.11 24.78 -2.69
C TYR A 806 37.25 24.55 -1.68
N ASN A 807 36.97 23.90 -0.54
CA ASN A 807 38.01 23.48 0.39
C ASN A 807 38.78 22.35 -0.29
N GLN A 808 40.10 22.43 -0.31
CA GLN A 808 40.93 21.51 -1.06
C GLN A 808 42.27 21.29 -0.37
N ARG A 809 42.59 20.02 -0.10
CA ARG A 809 43.94 19.60 0.28
C ARG A 809 44.78 19.32 -0.97
N PRO A 810 46.10 19.47 -0.92
CA PRO A 810 46.99 19.11 -2.02
C PRO A 810 46.87 17.65 -2.48
N ASP A 811 46.51 16.73 -1.58
CA ASP A 811 46.29 15.30 -1.88
C ASP A 811 44.84 14.96 -2.26
N GLY A 812 43.95 15.95 -2.28
CA GLY A 812 42.53 15.78 -2.57
C GLY A 812 41.71 15.08 -1.50
N HIS A 813 42.25 14.58 -0.39
CA HIS A 813 41.42 13.87 0.60
C HIS A 813 40.75 14.82 1.61
N ASN A 814 40.22 15.96 1.16
CA ASN A 814 39.63 16.97 2.02
C ASN A 814 38.19 16.67 2.45
N HIS A 815 37.79 17.25 3.57
CA HIS A 815 36.42 17.27 4.03
C HIS A 815 35.97 18.72 4.18
N ASN A 816 34.81 19.06 3.62
CA ASN A 816 34.21 20.39 3.84
C ASN A 816 33.84 20.54 5.32
N LEU A 817 33.19 19.52 5.91
CA LEU A 817 33.03 19.39 7.37
C LEU A 817 33.46 17.99 7.81
N TYR A 818 34.28 17.92 8.87
CA TYR A 818 34.64 16.67 9.52
C TYR A 818 34.36 16.72 11.04
N ALA A 819 33.24 16.09 11.43
CA ALA A 819 32.92 15.76 12.80
C ALA A 819 33.60 14.43 13.21
N GLY A 820 34.47 14.48 14.22
CA GLY A 820 35.10 13.35 14.86
C GLY A 820 34.11 12.60 15.76
N THR A 821 34.65 11.83 16.70
CA THR A 821 33.84 11.09 17.68
C THR A 821 33.34 12.04 18.76
N ILE A 822 32.23 12.73 18.47
CA ILE A 822 31.62 13.77 19.32
C ILE A 822 30.23 13.37 19.82
N LYS A 823 29.68 14.11 20.79
CA LYS A 823 28.33 13.86 21.33
C LYS A 823 27.26 14.02 20.25
N ARG A 824 27.30 15.15 19.53
CA ARG A 824 26.22 15.57 18.65
C ARG A 824 26.71 16.46 17.52
N LEU A 825 26.18 16.19 16.31
CA LEU A 825 26.22 17.09 15.17
C LEU A 825 24.79 17.40 14.72
N SER A 826 24.45 18.68 14.53
CA SER A 826 23.21 19.11 13.87
C SER A 826 23.53 20.03 12.69
N VAL A 827 22.95 19.77 11.52
CA VAL A 827 23.16 20.59 10.32
C VAL A 827 21.82 20.94 9.68
N THR A 828 21.48 22.24 9.65
CA THR A 828 20.19 22.74 9.14
C THR A 828 20.41 23.87 8.13
N GLY A 829 19.64 23.89 7.04
CA GLY A 829 19.62 24.99 6.06
C GLY A 829 20.95 25.30 5.35
N SER A 830 21.95 24.41 5.41
CA SER A 830 23.33 24.68 4.98
C SER A 830 23.67 24.04 3.63
N TYR A 831 24.55 24.66 2.85
CA TYR A 831 24.93 24.24 1.50
C TYR A 831 26.38 23.75 1.44
N PHE A 832 26.57 22.49 1.03
CA PHE A 832 27.89 21.87 0.89
C PHE A 832 28.10 21.48 -0.57
N HIS A 833 29.16 21.97 -1.20
CA HIS A 833 29.44 21.65 -2.60
C HIS A 833 30.95 21.69 -2.91
N HIS A 834 31.31 21.20 -4.11
CA HIS A 834 32.65 21.31 -4.67
C HIS A 834 33.77 20.76 -3.76
N ALA A 835 33.51 19.65 -3.05
CA ALA A 835 34.60 18.84 -2.51
C ALA A 835 35.30 18.10 -3.66
N HIS A 836 36.61 17.90 -3.53
CA HIS A 836 37.42 17.17 -4.49
C HIS A 836 37.85 15.86 -3.81
N ILE A 837 37.58 14.68 -4.41
CA ILE A 837 37.87 13.31 -3.92
C ILE A 837 37.29 12.92 -2.53
N GLY A 838 37.47 13.74 -1.48
CA GLY A 838 36.94 13.49 -0.15
C GLY A 838 35.45 13.83 0.01
N HIS A 839 35.01 14.14 1.23
CA HIS A 839 33.56 14.20 1.56
C HIS A 839 33.05 15.64 1.70
N LEU A 840 31.83 15.89 1.25
CA LEU A 840 31.10 17.13 1.58
C LEU A 840 30.87 17.23 3.09
N LEU A 841 30.51 16.13 3.75
CA LEU A 841 30.37 16.05 5.19
C LEU A 841 30.77 14.65 5.63
N LYS A 842 31.64 14.56 6.62
CA LYS A 842 31.98 13.31 7.32
C LYS A 842 31.69 13.47 8.80
N SER A 843 30.93 12.55 9.37
CA SER A 843 30.61 12.56 10.79
C SER A 843 30.89 11.20 11.44
N ARG A 844 31.41 11.26 12.66
CA ARG A 844 31.50 10.15 13.61
C ARG A 844 30.79 10.48 14.93
N ALA A 845 29.90 11.47 14.93
CA ALA A 845 29.13 11.86 16.11
C ALA A 845 28.15 10.75 16.54
N ALA A 846 27.90 10.64 17.86
CA ALA A 846 26.96 9.67 18.42
C ALA A 846 25.50 9.95 18.00
N PHE A 847 25.14 11.23 17.85
CA PHE A 847 23.85 11.68 17.32
C PHE A 847 24.06 12.66 16.17
N ASN A 848 23.38 12.42 15.05
CA ASN A 848 23.38 13.29 13.86
C ASN A 848 21.94 13.72 13.57
N HIS A 849 21.71 15.03 13.45
CA HIS A 849 20.42 15.64 13.17
C HIS A 849 20.45 16.43 11.87
#